data_AF-A0A563W4W6-F1
#
_entry.id   AF-A0A563W4W6-F1
#
_cell.length_a   1.000
_cell.length_b   1.000
_cell.length_c   1.000
_cell.angle_alpha   90.00
_cell.angle_beta   90.00
_cell.angle_gamma   90.00
#
_symmetry.space_group_name_H-M   'P 1'
#
loop_
_entity.id
_entity.type
_entity.pdbx_description
1 polymer ?
#
loop_
_entity_poly.entity_id
_entity_poly.type
_entity_poly.pdbx_seq_one_letter_code
_entity_poly.pdbx_strand_id
1 'polypeptide(L)'
;MSNTSTTKLVEQFLTLVPQFNSLPPGEIAQLASTLKPLRFGVGKVMVMREKMQGQVAIISEGEVRVLGYDPRTRMPTTLDKLKPGEIIGWVNLARGVACETAMASTEVVCLALDNAEFKRLVNTYPELRQEFKAKPANVEIFDLFGIQLEKEAQGDWQLKDLALEAAKDATIYYLPPGEHSLGNEITAPLKDPNKIWLVSGGGAIADFPVGSCLELTKDRSSIVVTGQEPARLLSVPRSKWFRNDRVSAIVPKPSDSVRQNTANTQGTGQWEDVPESEDTLPLLPEIEPEVTTYTKDKKKYPFIPGKTNIDVGVACFQMLSKYFGMPFRKEIIQRVIKEQLERTGTLSLPLCGAISELMGLNPQLINVPAKAFTRLEAPCFVRWQDSLALVYEIKEKELIIAVPELGIKSYQPEEFFNTWGEGGEVLLLQKTKETPQEKFGLSWFTPSLKKYKRTLVEVFLASFFVQLFALANPLMIQVIIDKVISQNSVDTLGYLVAFLLVINVFEALLTTLRTYLFVDTTNRIDLTLGSEIIDHMLRLPLRYFEKRPVGEISTRINELERIRQFLTGTALTVVLDAVFSVVYIAVMVLYSPLLTAVSIAIIPIFVVLTLIFSPTIRRQLRVKAERNAETQSYLVEVLTGIQTVKAQNIELRSRWQWQERYARYVSTGFKNVITSTIASSASSFLNKLSRILIIGLGAYLVLDGQLTLGQLIAFRIISGYVTTPIMRLAQLWQNFQETALSLERLADIVDHPEEAEEDRNNIPMPAIQGRVKYENVAFRFKRTGPLQLNGVTLEVEPGTFTAVVGQSGAGKSTLTKLISRLYEPEGGRILIDGYDINRVELYSLRRQIGVVPQDTLLFEGSVMDNIALTNPDATTEEIIAAAQIAAAHEFIMSLPNGYNTKVGERGSALSGGQRQRIAIARTILQQPAMLVMDEATSALDYSTEHEVSRNLKEALRDRTVFFITHRLGTIKNADVIMMMDAGSIVEQGTHEELMAMKGRYYYLYQQQESSV
;
A
#
# COMPACT_ATOMS: atom_id res chain seq x y z
N MET A 1 -20.34 -48.56 35.19
CA MET A 1 -20.11 -49.80 34.41
C MET A 1 -20.30 -49.57 32.89
N SER A 2 -19.94 -48.40 32.34
CA SER A 2 -20.21 -48.06 30.92
C SER A 2 -18.98 -48.01 30.00
N ASN A 3 -17.74 -47.93 30.51
CA ASN A 3 -16.56 -47.81 29.62
C ASN A 3 -16.13 -49.12 28.94
N THR A 4 -16.46 -50.29 29.50
CA THR A 4 -15.93 -51.57 29.01
C THR A 4 -16.63 -52.09 27.74
N SER A 5 -17.87 -51.67 27.49
CA SER A 5 -18.64 -52.03 26.28
C SER A 5 -18.21 -51.21 25.07
N THR A 6 -17.97 -49.91 25.26
CA THR A 6 -17.56 -48.98 24.19
C THR A 6 -16.17 -49.31 23.66
N THR A 7 -15.22 -49.66 24.53
CA THR A 7 -13.86 -50.06 24.10
C THR A 7 -13.88 -51.31 23.22
N LYS A 8 -14.69 -52.34 23.54
CA LYS A 8 -14.81 -53.54 22.71
C LYS A 8 -15.45 -53.26 21.34
N LEU A 9 -16.38 -52.31 21.25
CA LEU A 9 -16.96 -51.87 19.97
C LEU A 9 -15.91 -51.14 19.10
N VAL A 10 -15.08 -50.30 19.72
CA VAL A 10 -13.96 -49.64 19.02
C VAL A 10 -12.93 -50.67 18.53
N GLU A 11 -12.59 -51.69 19.35
CA GLU A 11 -11.69 -52.77 18.93
C GLU A 11 -12.23 -53.50 17.69
N GLN A 12 -13.51 -53.87 17.69
CA GLN A 12 -14.15 -54.50 16.54
C GLN A 12 -14.18 -53.58 15.32
N PHE A 13 -14.49 -52.30 15.49
CA PHE A 13 -14.45 -51.33 14.40
C PHE A 13 -13.05 -51.20 13.79
N LEU A 14 -12.00 -51.05 14.62
CA LEU A 14 -10.62 -50.93 14.14
C LEU A 14 -10.14 -52.16 13.35
N THR A 15 -10.60 -53.36 13.70
CA THR A 15 -10.30 -54.57 12.91
C THR A 15 -10.94 -54.57 11.51
N LEU A 16 -11.97 -53.74 11.29
CA LEU A 16 -12.63 -53.59 9.99
C LEU A 16 -12.04 -52.44 9.16
N VAL A 17 -11.25 -51.55 9.75
CA VAL A 17 -10.61 -50.44 9.06
C VAL A 17 -9.39 -50.96 8.27
N PRO A 18 -9.38 -50.88 6.92
CA PRO A 18 -8.33 -51.48 6.09
C PRO A 18 -6.90 -51.03 6.42
N GLN A 19 -6.74 -49.83 6.97
CA GLN A 19 -5.44 -49.27 7.33
C GLN A 19 -4.92 -49.80 8.68
N PHE A 20 -5.81 -50.22 9.60
CA PHE A 20 -5.44 -50.65 10.96
C PHE A 20 -5.66 -52.15 11.21
N ASN A 21 -6.31 -52.87 10.30
CA ASN A 21 -6.62 -54.30 10.45
C ASN A 21 -5.39 -55.22 10.46
N SER A 22 -4.23 -54.73 9.99
CA SER A 22 -2.96 -55.46 10.00
C SER A 22 -2.14 -55.26 11.28
N LEU A 23 -2.63 -54.43 12.21
CA LEU A 23 -1.96 -54.24 13.50
C LEU A 23 -2.11 -55.47 14.41
N PRO A 24 -1.10 -55.76 15.27
CA PRO A 24 -1.20 -56.82 16.26
C PRO A 24 -2.43 -56.63 17.17
N PRO A 25 -3.13 -57.69 17.59
CA PRO A 25 -4.35 -57.57 18.41
C PRO A 25 -4.14 -56.81 19.72
N GLY A 26 -2.96 -56.93 20.34
CA GLY A 26 -2.60 -56.17 21.55
C GLY A 26 -2.48 -54.67 21.32
N GLU A 27 -2.07 -54.24 20.13
CA GLU A 27 -1.97 -52.83 19.74
C GLU A 27 -3.34 -52.25 19.37
N ILE A 28 -4.22 -53.05 18.75
CA ILE A 28 -5.62 -52.65 18.51
C ILE A 28 -6.35 -52.42 19.84
N ALA A 29 -6.17 -53.31 20.83
CA ALA A 29 -6.76 -53.15 22.16
C ALA A 29 -6.23 -51.90 22.89
N GLN A 30 -4.92 -51.64 22.78
CA GLN A 30 -4.32 -50.43 23.33
C GLN A 30 -4.85 -49.16 22.64
N LEU A 31 -4.95 -49.16 21.31
CA LEU A 31 -5.47 -48.05 20.52
C LEU A 31 -6.95 -47.78 20.82
N ALA A 32 -7.76 -48.82 20.95
CA ALA A 32 -9.17 -48.69 21.29
C ALA A 32 -9.40 -48.04 22.67
N SER A 33 -8.45 -48.23 23.61
CA SER A 33 -8.53 -47.61 24.93
C SER A 33 -8.18 -46.11 24.94
N THR A 34 -7.49 -45.61 23.91
CA THR A 34 -7.02 -44.21 23.83
C THR A 34 -7.88 -43.33 22.92
N LEU A 35 -8.63 -43.92 21.99
CA LEU A 35 -9.50 -43.20 21.06
C LEU A 35 -10.69 -42.55 21.79
N LYS A 36 -10.96 -41.28 21.45
CA LYS A 36 -12.09 -40.53 21.99
C LYS A 36 -13.16 -40.32 20.92
N PRO A 37 -14.42 -40.75 21.13
CA PRO A 37 -15.50 -40.48 20.19
C PRO A 37 -15.90 -39.00 20.23
N LEU A 38 -16.07 -38.40 19.06
CA LEU A 38 -16.53 -37.03 18.85
C LEU A 38 -17.67 -37.02 17.81
N ARG A 39 -18.69 -36.20 18.05
CA ARG A 39 -19.85 -36.07 17.16
C ARG A 39 -19.93 -34.66 16.59
N PHE A 40 -20.05 -34.57 15.26
CA PHE A 40 -20.13 -33.33 14.49
C PHE A 40 -21.44 -33.24 13.70
N GLY A 41 -22.14 -32.11 13.83
CA GLY A 41 -23.36 -31.83 13.07
C GLY A 41 -23.10 -31.52 11.59
N VAL A 42 -24.15 -31.63 10.76
CA VAL A 42 -24.11 -31.38 9.31
C VAL A 42 -23.55 -29.98 9.02
N GLY A 43 -22.59 -29.89 8.11
CA GLY A 43 -21.99 -28.62 7.68
C GLY A 43 -20.93 -28.04 8.63
N LYS A 44 -20.66 -28.69 9.77
CA LYS A 44 -19.55 -28.29 10.66
C LYS A 44 -18.20 -28.62 10.03
N VAL A 45 -17.29 -27.65 10.06
CA VAL A 45 -15.90 -27.85 9.67
C VAL A 45 -15.20 -28.62 10.78
N MET A 46 -14.60 -29.77 10.44
CA MET A 46 -13.87 -30.64 11.35
C MET A 46 -12.35 -30.35 11.30
N VAL A 47 -11.85 -30.03 10.10
CA VAL A 47 -10.45 -29.66 9.81
C VAL A 47 -10.39 -28.35 9.04
N MET A 48 -9.53 -27.43 9.47
CA MET A 48 -9.33 -26.12 8.83
C MET A 48 -7.93 -26.02 8.23
N ARG A 49 -7.82 -25.56 6.97
CA ARG A 49 -6.52 -25.46 6.25
C ARG A 49 -5.49 -24.52 6.89
N GLU A 50 -5.91 -23.59 7.76
CA GLU A 50 -5.04 -22.54 8.31
C GLU A 50 -4.42 -22.91 9.65
N LYS A 51 -4.82 -24.05 10.25
CA LYS A 51 -4.40 -24.43 11.60
C LYS A 51 -3.99 -25.90 11.68
N MET A 52 -2.89 -26.16 12.37
CA MET A 52 -2.46 -27.53 12.68
C MET A 52 -3.31 -28.10 13.82
N GLN A 53 -3.84 -29.29 13.62
CA GLN A 53 -4.64 -29.99 14.61
C GLN A 53 -3.75 -30.84 15.50
N GLY A 54 -4.12 -31.00 16.77
CA GLY A 54 -3.47 -31.87 17.74
C GLY A 54 -3.88 -33.33 17.63
N GLN A 55 -4.91 -33.63 16.83
CA GLN A 55 -5.46 -34.97 16.69
C GLN A 55 -5.82 -35.25 15.24
N VAL A 56 -5.71 -36.52 14.86
CA VAL A 56 -6.20 -37.11 13.61
C VAL A 56 -7.52 -37.82 13.94
N ALA A 57 -8.51 -37.80 13.04
CA ALA A 57 -9.79 -38.44 13.31
C ALA A 57 -10.13 -39.55 12.30
N ILE A 58 -10.60 -40.69 12.82
CA ILE A 58 -11.07 -41.83 12.04
C ILE A 58 -12.59 -41.79 11.99
N ILE A 59 -13.19 -41.73 10.80
CA ILE A 59 -14.64 -41.63 10.63
C ILE A 59 -15.27 -42.98 11.00
N SER A 60 -16.16 -43.03 12.00
CA SER A 60 -16.89 -44.24 12.37
C SER A 60 -18.29 -44.28 11.75
N GLU A 61 -18.96 -43.13 11.66
CA GLU A 61 -20.29 -42.99 11.04
C GLU A 61 -20.40 -41.67 10.27
N GLY A 62 -21.18 -41.65 9.20
CA GLY A 62 -21.44 -40.45 8.38
C GLY A 62 -20.44 -40.23 7.22
N GLU A 63 -20.62 -39.14 6.49
CA GLU A 63 -19.81 -38.74 5.35
C GLU A 63 -19.14 -37.37 5.57
N VAL A 64 -17.86 -37.26 5.20
CA VAL A 64 -17.07 -36.03 5.32
C VAL A 64 -16.58 -35.58 3.95
N ARG A 65 -16.79 -34.31 3.58
CA ARG A 65 -16.25 -33.75 2.34
C ARG A 65 -14.89 -33.10 2.59
N VAL A 66 -13.88 -33.48 1.81
CA VAL A 66 -12.59 -32.80 1.78
C VAL A 66 -12.63 -31.69 0.73
N LEU A 67 -12.29 -30.48 1.15
CA LEU A 67 -12.35 -29.28 0.34
C LEU A 67 -10.97 -28.75 0.02
N GLY A 68 -10.74 -28.46 -1.26
CA GLY A 68 -9.62 -27.66 -1.76
C GLY A 68 -10.08 -26.24 -2.06
N TYR A 69 -9.20 -25.26 -1.88
CA TYR A 69 -9.48 -23.86 -2.16
C TYR A 69 -8.50 -23.36 -3.23
N ASP A 70 -9.01 -23.04 -4.43
CA ASP A 70 -8.19 -22.47 -5.49
C ASP A 70 -7.78 -21.03 -5.10
N PRO A 71 -6.47 -20.69 -5.01
CA PRO A 71 -6.03 -19.34 -4.67
C PRO A 71 -6.58 -18.26 -5.59
N ARG A 72 -6.84 -18.60 -6.87
CA ARG A 72 -7.30 -17.68 -7.91
C ARG A 72 -8.78 -17.32 -7.77
N THR A 73 -9.63 -18.30 -7.42
CA THR A 73 -11.10 -18.10 -7.36
C THR A 73 -11.64 -17.98 -5.93
N ARG A 74 -10.88 -18.46 -4.93
CA ARG A 74 -11.26 -18.53 -3.51
C ARG A 74 -12.56 -19.30 -3.22
N MET A 75 -13.07 -20.08 -4.18
CA MET A 75 -14.25 -20.93 -3.99
C MET A 75 -13.85 -22.32 -3.48
N PRO A 76 -14.56 -22.87 -2.47
CA PRO A 76 -14.31 -24.23 -2.01
C PRO A 76 -14.74 -25.25 -3.07
N THR A 77 -13.81 -26.11 -3.46
CA THR A 77 -14.02 -27.20 -4.41
C THR A 77 -13.96 -28.52 -3.67
N THR A 78 -15.01 -29.35 -3.76
CA THR A 78 -14.99 -30.69 -3.18
C THR A 78 -14.03 -31.58 -3.96
N LEU A 79 -12.97 -32.05 -3.30
CA LEU A 79 -11.97 -32.94 -3.87
C LEU A 79 -12.35 -34.40 -3.64
N ASP A 80 -12.84 -34.71 -2.44
CA ASP A 80 -13.20 -36.08 -2.06
C ASP A 80 -14.39 -36.13 -1.08
N LYS A 81 -15.04 -37.28 -1.00
CA LYS A 81 -16.10 -37.59 -0.03
C LYS A 81 -15.73 -38.86 0.73
N LEU A 82 -15.24 -38.65 1.96
CA LEU A 82 -14.75 -39.70 2.82
C LEU A 82 -15.89 -40.42 3.54
N LYS A 83 -15.73 -41.74 3.70
CA LYS A 83 -16.71 -42.68 4.27
C LYS A 83 -16.21 -43.29 5.58
N PRO A 84 -17.07 -44.02 6.32
CA PRO A 84 -16.64 -44.76 7.52
C PRO A 84 -15.43 -45.65 7.25
N GLY A 85 -14.42 -45.55 8.13
CA GLY A 85 -13.12 -46.22 8.01
C GLY A 85 -12.01 -45.32 7.46
N GLU A 86 -12.31 -44.16 6.90
CA GLU A 86 -11.30 -43.23 6.38
C GLU A 86 -10.89 -42.17 7.41
N ILE A 87 -9.75 -41.53 7.18
CA ILE A 87 -9.06 -40.69 8.17
C ILE A 87 -8.91 -39.27 7.65
N ILE A 88 -9.15 -38.27 8.51
CA ILE A 88 -8.97 -36.84 8.25
C ILE A 88 -7.90 -36.22 9.16
N GLY A 89 -7.23 -35.17 8.67
CA GLY A 89 -6.23 -34.40 9.41
C GLY A 89 -4.81 -34.96 9.34
N TRP A 90 -4.64 -36.20 8.84
CA TRP A 90 -3.33 -36.84 8.71
C TRP A 90 -2.44 -36.16 7.66
N VAL A 91 -3.01 -35.51 6.65
CA VAL A 91 -2.25 -34.86 5.56
C VAL A 91 -1.44 -33.68 6.12
N ASN A 92 -2.08 -32.89 6.98
CA ASN A 92 -1.43 -31.78 7.68
C ASN A 92 -0.23 -32.28 8.50
N LEU A 93 -0.38 -33.42 9.17
CA LEU A 93 0.66 -34.04 9.99
C LEU A 93 1.80 -34.64 9.15
N ALA A 94 1.48 -35.23 7.99
CA ALA A 94 2.46 -35.79 7.07
C ALA A 94 3.30 -34.71 6.38
N ARG A 95 2.70 -33.55 6.08
CA ARG A 95 3.36 -32.37 5.52
C ARG A 95 4.07 -31.50 6.57
N GLY A 96 3.62 -31.51 7.82
CA GLY A 96 4.05 -30.54 8.82
C GLY A 96 3.55 -29.11 8.54
N VAL A 97 2.59 -28.95 7.63
CA VAL A 97 1.97 -27.68 7.23
C VAL A 97 0.48 -27.92 7.06
N ALA A 98 -0.35 -27.00 7.55
CA ALA A 98 -1.79 -27.09 7.41
C ALA A 98 -2.23 -26.80 5.96
N CYS A 99 -3.03 -27.69 5.38
CA CYS A 99 -3.57 -27.56 4.03
C CYS A 99 -4.96 -28.20 3.85
N GLU A 100 -5.30 -29.18 4.69
CA GLU A 100 -6.53 -29.96 4.59
C GLU A 100 -7.71 -29.18 5.20
N THR A 101 -8.83 -29.11 4.48
CA THR A 101 -10.13 -28.71 5.05
C THR A 101 -11.12 -29.84 4.91
N ALA A 102 -11.73 -30.25 6.01
CA ALA A 102 -12.71 -31.33 6.04
C ALA A 102 -13.99 -30.85 6.73
N MET A 103 -15.15 -31.13 6.14
CA MET A 103 -16.45 -30.69 6.65
C MET A 103 -17.46 -31.84 6.63
N ALA A 104 -18.24 -31.97 7.70
CA ALA A 104 -19.29 -32.97 7.80
C ALA A 104 -20.38 -32.74 6.74
N SER A 105 -20.66 -33.75 5.92
CA SER A 105 -21.71 -33.71 4.89
C SER A 105 -23.02 -34.32 5.39
N THR A 106 -22.92 -35.28 6.31
CA THR A 106 -24.02 -35.76 7.16
C THR A 106 -23.67 -35.46 8.62
N GLU A 107 -24.50 -35.91 9.55
CA GLU A 107 -24.04 -36.07 10.91
C GLU A 107 -22.91 -37.11 10.95
N VAL A 108 -21.80 -36.79 11.61
CA VAL A 108 -20.58 -37.60 11.60
C VAL A 108 -20.16 -37.91 13.03
N VAL A 109 -19.89 -39.19 13.28
CA VAL A 109 -19.18 -39.64 14.49
C VAL A 109 -17.79 -40.07 14.06
N CYS A 110 -16.77 -39.61 14.77
CA CYS A 110 -15.38 -40.00 14.52
C CYS A 110 -14.64 -40.30 15.82
N LEU A 111 -13.57 -41.08 15.71
CA LEU A 111 -12.68 -41.46 16.80
C LEU A 111 -11.39 -40.66 16.66
N ALA A 112 -11.15 -39.75 17.61
CA ALA A 112 -9.97 -38.89 17.63
C ALA A 112 -8.76 -39.60 18.24
N LEU A 113 -7.64 -39.52 17.55
CA LEU A 113 -6.34 -40.09 17.88
C LEU A 113 -5.29 -38.98 18.02
N ASP A 114 -4.49 -39.01 19.09
CA ASP A 114 -3.41 -38.05 19.29
C ASP A 114 -2.33 -38.16 18.19
N ASN A 115 -1.85 -37.01 17.70
CA ASN A 115 -0.78 -36.93 16.72
C ASN A 115 0.49 -37.70 17.12
N ALA A 116 0.86 -37.68 18.41
CA ALA A 116 2.06 -38.37 18.89
C ALA A 116 1.92 -39.89 18.71
N GLU A 117 0.73 -40.41 19.02
CA GLU A 117 0.40 -41.83 18.90
C GLU A 117 0.26 -42.26 17.43
N PHE A 118 -0.37 -41.42 16.60
CA PHE A 118 -0.42 -41.67 15.14
C PHE A 118 0.99 -41.69 14.53
N LYS A 119 1.86 -40.73 14.88
CA LYS A 119 3.27 -40.73 14.44
C LYS A 119 4.01 -41.99 14.90
N ARG A 120 3.78 -42.48 16.12
CA ARG A 120 4.34 -43.75 16.63
C ARG A 120 3.91 -44.90 15.73
N LEU A 121 2.62 -45.07 15.49
CA LEU A 121 2.09 -46.17 14.66
C LEU A 121 2.66 -46.15 13.23
N VAL A 122 2.66 -44.99 12.57
CA VAL A 122 3.21 -44.84 11.20
C VAL A 122 4.72 -45.09 11.15
N ASN A 123 5.45 -44.77 12.23
CA ASN A 123 6.89 -45.03 12.31
C ASN A 123 7.21 -46.47 12.73
N THR A 124 6.35 -47.16 13.46
CA THR A 124 6.60 -48.56 13.89
C THR A 124 6.20 -49.56 12.80
N TYR A 125 5.08 -49.34 12.11
CA TYR A 125 4.52 -50.31 11.17
C TYR A 125 4.78 -49.90 9.70
N PRO A 126 5.51 -50.71 8.91
CA PRO A 126 5.88 -50.36 7.53
C PRO A 126 4.70 -50.16 6.59
N GLU A 127 3.61 -50.91 6.77
CA GLU A 127 2.40 -50.83 5.93
C GLU A 127 1.71 -49.46 6.09
N LEU A 128 1.53 -49.00 7.33
CA LEU A 128 1.03 -47.66 7.64
C LEU A 128 1.95 -46.56 7.09
N ARG A 129 3.27 -46.77 7.14
CA ARG A 129 4.24 -45.85 6.56
C ARG A 129 4.07 -45.71 5.06
N GLN A 130 3.84 -46.81 4.36
CA GLN A 130 3.64 -46.79 2.91
C GLN A 130 2.35 -46.06 2.54
N GLU A 131 1.28 -46.20 3.32
CA GLU A 131 0.02 -45.54 3.05
C GLU A 131 0.04 -44.03 3.35
N PHE A 132 0.52 -43.63 4.53
CA PHE A 132 0.42 -42.24 5.00
C PHE A 132 1.66 -41.37 4.73
N LYS A 133 2.84 -41.96 4.48
CA LYS A 133 4.05 -41.18 4.14
C LYS A 133 4.44 -41.29 2.67
N ALA A 134 4.30 -42.45 2.03
CA ALA A 134 4.80 -42.65 0.66
C ALA A 134 3.83 -42.20 -0.44
N LYS A 135 2.52 -42.14 -0.16
CA LYS A 135 1.51 -41.64 -1.09
C LYS A 135 1.13 -40.18 -0.82
N PRO A 136 0.99 -39.34 -1.86
CA PRO A 136 0.46 -37.99 -1.70
C PRO A 136 -1.07 -37.99 -1.60
N ALA A 137 -1.63 -37.04 -0.86
CA ALA A 137 -3.07 -36.83 -0.82
C ALA A 137 -3.54 -35.91 -1.96
N ASN A 138 -4.79 -36.08 -2.43
CA ASN A 138 -5.37 -35.21 -3.47
C ASN A 138 -5.34 -33.73 -3.06
N VAL A 139 -5.60 -33.42 -1.78
CA VAL A 139 -5.57 -32.06 -1.24
C VAL A 139 -4.16 -31.47 -1.19
N GLU A 140 -3.13 -32.30 -0.97
CA GLU A 140 -1.72 -31.88 -0.98
C GLU A 140 -1.30 -31.43 -2.38
N ILE A 141 -1.68 -32.18 -3.42
CA ILE A 141 -1.36 -31.85 -4.81
C ILE A 141 -2.15 -30.63 -5.27
N PHE A 142 -3.44 -30.58 -4.94
CA PHE A 142 -4.32 -29.45 -5.28
C PHE A 142 -3.78 -28.13 -4.70
N ASP A 143 -3.34 -28.14 -3.43
CA ASP A 143 -2.74 -26.98 -2.76
C ASP A 143 -1.45 -26.53 -3.45
N LEU A 144 -0.53 -27.47 -3.71
CA LEU A 144 0.76 -27.16 -4.36
C LEU A 144 0.60 -26.66 -5.81
N PHE A 145 -0.35 -27.23 -6.57
CA PHE A 145 -0.65 -26.80 -7.92
C PHE A 145 -1.33 -25.42 -7.93
N GLY A 146 -2.19 -25.14 -6.95
CA GLY A 146 -2.80 -23.83 -6.78
C GLY A 146 -1.75 -22.72 -6.58
N ILE A 147 -0.76 -22.96 -5.71
CA ILE A 147 0.34 -22.01 -5.46
C ILE A 147 1.19 -21.75 -6.72
N GLN A 148 1.34 -22.76 -7.58
CA GLN A 148 2.11 -22.63 -8.82
C GLN A 148 1.32 -21.94 -9.93
N LEU A 149 0.04 -22.28 -10.11
CA LEU A 149 -0.85 -21.63 -11.07
C LEU A 149 -1.12 -20.15 -10.74
N GLU A 150 -1.08 -19.76 -9.46
CA GLU A 150 -1.17 -18.35 -9.08
C GLU A 150 0.03 -17.52 -9.60
N LYS A 151 1.19 -18.16 -9.79
CA LYS A 151 2.40 -17.51 -10.32
C LYS A 151 2.43 -17.45 -11.86
N GLU A 152 1.61 -18.24 -12.55
CA GLU A 152 1.52 -18.25 -14.01
C GLU A 152 0.34 -17.40 -14.50
N ALA A 153 0.63 -16.37 -15.30
CA ALA A 153 -0.37 -15.37 -15.73
C ALA A 153 -1.28 -15.82 -16.89
N GLN A 154 -1.19 -17.06 -17.39
CA GLN A 154 -1.91 -17.51 -18.59
C GLN A 154 -2.46 -18.95 -18.49
N GLY A 155 -3.76 -19.10 -18.75
CA GLY A 155 -4.43 -20.37 -19.06
C GLY A 155 -5.70 -20.64 -18.24
N ASP A 156 -6.76 -21.12 -18.92
CA ASP A 156 -8.04 -21.50 -18.32
C ASP A 156 -7.97 -22.94 -17.75
N TRP A 157 -7.11 -23.12 -16.75
CA TRP A 157 -6.82 -24.43 -16.15
C TRP A 157 -7.83 -24.81 -15.07
N GLN A 158 -8.53 -25.93 -15.24
CA GLN A 158 -9.34 -26.54 -14.17
C GLN A 158 -8.44 -27.26 -13.16
N LEU A 159 -8.09 -26.57 -12.08
CA LEU A 159 -7.14 -27.03 -11.06
C LEU A 159 -7.51 -28.39 -10.45
N LYS A 160 -8.80 -28.66 -10.23
CA LYS A 160 -9.29 -29.92 -9.67
C LYS A 160 -8.89 -31.12 -10.55
N ASP A 161 -9.16 -31.03 -11.84
CA ASP A 161 -8.96 -32.16 -12.75
C ASP A 161 -7.47 -32.43 -12.95
N LEU A 162 -6.66 -31.36 -13.05
CA LEU A 162 -5.20 -31.45 -13.10
C LEU A 162 -4.61 -32.11 -11.84
N ALA A 163 -5.08 -31.71 -10.66
CA ALA A 163 -4.61 -32.27 -9.40
C ALA A 163 -4.97 -33.76 -9.27
N LEU A 164 -6.20 -34.15 -9.62
CA LEU A 164 -6.66 -35.55 -9.58
C LEU A 164 -5.96 -36.43 -10.61
N GLU A 165 -5.62 -35.89 -11.78
CA GLU A 165 -4.87 -36.62 -12.80
C GLU A 165 -3.40 -36.79 -12.39
N ALA A 166 -2.77 -35.73 -11.87
CA ALA A 166 -1.39 -35.78 -11.37
C ALA A 166 -1.24 -36.71 -10.16
N ALA A 167 -2.27 -36.83 -9.31
CA ALA A 167 -2.25 -37.69 -8.13
C ALA A 167 -1.99 -39.17 -8.40
N LYS A 168 -2.37 -39.67 -9.58
CA LYS A 168 -2.21 -41.08 -9.95
C LYS A 168 -0.75 -41.50 -10.11
N ASP A 169 0.09 -40.56 -10.57
CA ASP A 169 1.49 -40.81 -10.93
C ASP A 169 2.48 -40.04 -10.04
N ALA A 170 1.99 -39.30 -9.05
CA ALA A 170 2.81 -38.52 -8.14
C ALA A 170 3.46 -39.41 -7.07
N THR A 171 4.72 -39.11 -6.72
CA THR A 171 5.46 -39.85 -5.69
C THR A 171 6.08 -38.90 -4.67
N ILE A 172 6.19 -39.35 -3.41
CA ILE A 172 6.82 -38.57 -2.34
C ILE A 172 8.27 -39.01 -2.14
N TYR A 173 9.15 -38.04 -1.95
CA TYR A 173 10.54 -38.25 -1.57
C TYR A 173 10.89 -37.45 -0.32
N TYR A 174 11.63 -38.06 0.59
CA TYR A 174 12.09 -37.39 1.80
C TYR A 174 13.60 -37.12 1.71
N LEU A 175 13.98 -35.85 1.76
CA LEU A 175 15.38 -35.43 1.80
C LEU A 175 15.80 -35.20 3.26
N PRO A 176 16.80 -35.93 3.80
CA PRO A 176 17.17 -35.82 5.21
C PRO A 176 17.77 -34.44 5.55
N PRO A 177 17.76 -34.01 6.83
CA PRO A 177 18.42 -32.79 7.26
C PRO A 177 19.91 -32.74 6.90
N GLY A 178 20.43 -31.55 6.61
CA GLY A 178 21.85 -31.32 6.28
C GLY A 178 22.10 -30.83 4.86
N GLU A 179 23.38 -30.66 4.52
CA GLU A 179 23.84 -30.25 3.20
C GLU A 179 24.08 -31.47 2.30
N HIS A 180 23.40 -31.48 1.15
CA HIS A 180 23.46 -32.55 0.16
C HIS A 180 24.02 -32.03 -1.16
N SER A 181 25.26 -32.40 -1.50
CA SER A 181 25.84 -32.10 -2.81
C SER A 181 25.06 -32.79 -3.92
N LEU A 182 24.86 -32.09 -5.05
CA LEU A 182 24.14 -32.56 -6.23
C LEU A 182 24.91 -33.64 -7.02
N GLY A 183 25.54 -34.59 -6.34
CA GLY A 183 26.24 -35.75 -6.91
C GLY A 183 26.14 -37.00 -6.03
N ASN A 184 25.57 -36.87 -4.82
CA ASN A 184 25.38 -37.97 -3.90
C ASN A 184 24.20 -38.86 -4.33
N GLU A 185 24.26 -40.16 -4.00
CA GLU A 185 23.19 -41.13 -4.26
C GLU A 185 21.82 -40.64 -3.73
N ILE A 186 21.81 -39.94 -2.60
CA ILE A 186 20.61 -39.37 -1.96
C ILE A 186 19.95 -38.27 -2.82
N THR A 187 20.70 -37.59 -3.70
CA THR A 187 20.16 -36.54 -4.59
C THR A 187 19.94 -37.02 -6.02
N ALA A 188 20.32 -38.25 -6.35
CA ALA A 188 20.19 -38.81 -7.70
C ALA A 188 18.74 -38.77 -8.24
N PRO A 189 17.68 -39.05 -7.46
CA PRO A 189 16.30 -38.96 -7.93
C PRO A 189 15.88 -37.55 -8.35
N LEU A 190 16.46 -36.51 -7.72
CA LEU A 190 16.10 -35.10 -7.98
C LEU A 190 16.57 -34.62 -9.35
N LYS A 191 17.51 -35.34 -9.98
CA LYS A 191 18.07 -35.01 -11.30
C LYS A 191 17.28 -35.56 -12.48
N ASP A 192 16.24 -36.36 -12.25
CA ASP A 192 15.43 -36.91 -13.33
C ASP A 192 14.75 -35.79 -14.13
N PRO A 193 15.13 -35.55 -15.42
CA PRO A 193 14.60 -34.45 -16.21
C PRO A 193 13.11 -34.60 -16.55
N ASN A 194 12.57 -35.82 -16.40
CA ASN A 194 11.18 -36.15 -16.66
C ASN A 194 10.27 -35.92 -15.46
N LYS A 195 10.81 -35.50 -14.31
CA LYS A 195 10.03 -35.19 -13.09
C LYS A 195 10.19 -33.73 -12.71
N ILE A 196 9.13 -33.17 -12.16
CA ILE A 196 9.13 -31.85 -11.52
C ILE A 196 8.93 -32.06 -10.03
N TRP A 197 9.77 -31.39 -9.24
CA TRP A 197 9.84 -31.55 -7.80
C TRP A 197 9.29 -30.32 -7.10
N LEU A 198 8.30 -30.50 -6.24
CA LEU A 198 7.68 -29.45 -5.44
C LEU A 198 7.99 -29.66 -3.96
N VAL A 199 8.26 -28.57 -3.26
CA VAL A 199 8.45 -28.60 -1.80
C VAL A 199 7.08 -28.69 -1.13
N SER A 200 6.73 -29.86 -0.61
CA SER A 200 5.41 -30.10 0.00
C SER A 200 5.34 -29.65 1.46
N GLY A 201 6.43 -29.81 2.22
CA GLY A 201 6.50 -29.49 3.64
C GLY A 201 7.72 -30.14 4.32
N GLY A 202 7.68 -30.30 5.65
CA GLY A 202 8.77 -30.84 6.46
C GLY A 202 9.89 -29.82 6.73
N GLY A 203 11.13 -30.30 6.84
CA GLY A 203 12.30 -29.44 7.02
C GLY A 203 12.44 -28.38 5.92
N ALA A 204 12.82 -27.15 6.30
CA ALA A 204 12.89 -26.04 5.36
C ALA A 204 14.09 -26.20 4.42
N ILE A 205 13.88 -26.03 3.12
CA ILE A 205 14.97 -26.06 2.14
C ILE A 205 15.44 -24.62 1.92
N ALA A 206 16.75 -24.39 2.05
CA ALA A 206 17.32 -23.06 1.81
C ALA A 206 16.96 -22.56 0.39
N ASP A 207 16.46 -21.32 0.32
CA ASP A 207 15.98 -20.63 -0.90
C ASP A 207 14.70 -21.19 -1.54
N PHE A 208 14.13 -22.29 -1.03
CA PHE A 208 12.93 -22.92 -1.57
C PHE A 208 11.85 -23.07 -0.49
N PRO A 209 10.97 -22.06 -0.31
CA PRO A 209 9.86 -22.16 0.65
C PRO A 209 8.87 -23.26 0.24
N VAL A 210 8.06 -23.71 1.18
CA VAL A 210 6.96 -24.66 0.91
C VAL A 210 6.06 -24.12 -0.20
N GLY A 211 5.69 -24.99 -1.14
CA GLY A 211 4.95 -24.63 -2.34
C GLY A 211 5.80 -24.20 -3.53
N SER A 212 7.12 -24.05 -3.39
CA SER A 212 8.02 -23.72 -4.52
C SER A 212 8.44 -24.94 -5.35
N CYS A 213 8.83 -24.69 -6.61
CA CYS A 213 9.41 -25.70 -7.49
C CYS A 213 10.92 -25.77 -7.25
N LEU A 214 11.44 -26.98 -7.05
CA LEU A 214 12.86 -27.23 -6.81
C LEU A 214 13.60 -27.25 -8.16
N GLU A 215 14.07 -26.09 -8.60
CA GLU A 215 14.83 -25.96 -9.85
C GLU A 215 16.33 -26.15 -9.62
N LEU A 216 16.89 -27.20 -10.21
CA LEU A 216 18.33 -27.49 -10.18
C LEU A 216 19.03 -26.75 -11.34
N THR A 217 19.44 -25.50 -11.10
CA THR A 217 20.25 -24.71 -12.04
C THR A 217 21.70 -25.19 -12.10
N LYS A 218 22.39 -24.96 -13.23
CA LYS A 218 23.80 -25.37 -13.43
C LYS A 218 24.77 -24.74 -12.43
N ASP A 219 24.40 -23.62 -11.81
CA ASP A 219 25.24 -22.84 -10.90
C ASP A 219 25.13 -23.31 -9.43
N ARG A 220 24.22 -24.24 -9.12
CA ARG A 220 24.00 -24.73 -7.76
C ARG A 220 24.72 -26.06 -7.53
N SER A 221 25.53 -26.15 -6.49
CA SER A 221 26.36 -27.33 -6.16
C SER A 221 25.78 -28.22 -5.04
N SER A 222 24.92 -27.67 -4.17
CA SER A 222 24.28 -28.40 -3.05
C SER A 222 22.87 -27.89 -2.71
N ILE A 223 22.10 -28.74 -2.04
CA ILE A 223 20.80 -28.44 -1.43
C ILE A 223 20.96 -28.56 0.09
N VAL A 224 20.54 -27.54 0.84
CA VAL A 224 20.62 -27.53 2.31
C VAL A 224 19.22 -27.63 2.89
N VAL A 225 18.96 -28.68 3.67
CA VAL A 225 17.74 -28.84 4.48
C VAL A 225 18.02 -28.41 5.90
N THR A 226 17.34 -27.37 6.37
CA THR A 226 17.46 -26.81 7.72
C THR A 226 16.39 -27.39 8.66
N GLY A 227 16.74 -27.54 9.93
CA GLY A 227 15.88 -28.13 10.96
C GLY A 227 16.21 -29.59 11.28
N GLN A 228 15.41 -30.21 12.16
CA GLN A 228 15.61 -31.59 12.62
C GLN A 228 14.76 -32.62 11.84
N GLU A 229 13.75 -32.18 11.08
CA GLU A 229 12.89 -33.04 10.28
C GLU A 229 13.31 -33.08 8.79
N PRO A 230 13.15 -34.21 8.09
CA PRO A 230 13.43 -34.28 6.65
C PRO A 230 12.47 -33.40 5.85
N ALA A 231 12.92 -32.85 4.72
CA ALA A 231 12.06 -32.15 3.77
C ALA A 231 11.22 -33.14 2.98
N ARG A 232 9.90 -32.92 2.89
CA ARG A 232 8.96 -33.70 2.09
C ARG A 232 8.83 -33.06 0.70
N LEU A 233 9.27 -33.79 -0.32
CA LEU A 233 9.22 -33.38 -1.72
C LEU A 233 8.18 -34.22 -2.46
N LEU A 234 7.38 -33.57 -3.31
CA LEU A 234 6.43 -34.22 -4.21
C LEU A 234 7.00 -34.19 -5.62
N SER A 235 7.12 -35.35 -6.28
CA SER A 235 7.43 -35.41 -7.71
C SER A 235 6.17 -35.57 -8.53
N VAL A 236 6.05 -34.82 -9.63
CA VAL A 236 5.04 -35.04 -10.67
C VAL A 236 5.72 -35.28 -12.02
N PRO A 237 5.24 -36.23 -12.84
CA PRO A 237 5.74 -36.39 -14.21
C PRO A 237 5.58 -35.10 -15.02
N ARG A 238 6.63 -34.71 -15.74
CA ARG A 238 6.66 -33.47 -16.55
C ARG A 238 5.61 -33.43 -17.66
N SER A 239 5.13 -34.59 -18.10
CA SER A 239 4.00 -34.71 -19.06
C SER A 239 2.65 -34.30 -18.48
N LYS A 240 2.51 -34.29 -17.14
CA LYS A 240 1.31 -33.85 -16.42
C LYS A 240 1.46 -32.45 -15.84
N TRP A 241 2.57 -31.76 -16.15
CA TRP A 241 2.84 -30.39 -15.75
C TRP A 241 2.29 -29.41 -16.78
N PHE A 242 1.80 -28.25 -16.34
CA PHE A 242 1.10 -27.25 -17.15
C PHE A 242 1.84 -26.93 -18.48
N ARG A 243 1.48 -27.59 -19.58
CA ARG A 243 1.95 -27.30 -20.93
C ARG A 243 0.82 -27.38 -21.94
N ASN A 244 0.70 -26.32 -22.72
CA ASN A 244 -0.14 -26.22 -23.91
C ASN A 244 0.33 -27.22 -24.98
N ASP A 245 -0.15 -28.46 -24.93
CA ASP A 245 -0.12 -29.38 -26.06
C ASP A 245 -1.23 -30.43 -25.91
N ARG A 246 -2.47 -30.04 -26.23
CA ARG A 246 -3.38 -30.73 -27.18
C ARG A 246 -4.85 -30.37 -26.98
N VAL A 247 -5.42 -29.84 -28.06
CA VAL A 247 -6.63 -30.31 -28.77
C VAL A 247 -7.80 -30.79 -27.90
N SER A 248 -8.90 -30.03 -28.04
CA SER A 248 -10.29 -30.43 -27.81
C SER A 248 -10.53 -31.94 -27.86
N ALA A 249 -10.68 -32.55 -26.69
CA ALA A 249 -11.36 -33.83 -26.55
C ALA A 249 -12.54 -33.61 -25.61
N ILE A 250 -13.73 -33.54 -26.19
CA ILE A 250 -14.97 -33.76 -25.45
C ILE A 250 -14.87 -35.18 -24.88
N VAL A 251 -14.50 -35.29 -23.62
CA VAL A 251 -14.62 -36.53 -22.87
C VAL A 251 -16.06 -36.58 -22.34
N PRO A 252 -16.86 -37.59 -22.70
CA PRO A 252 -18.22 -37.71 -22.20
C PRO A 252 -18.19 -37.91 -20.68
N LYS A 253 -19.17 -37.31 -19.99
CA LYS A 253 -19.45 -37.59 -18.58
C LYS A 253 -19.37 -39.10 -18.35
N PRO A 254 -18.62 -39.59 -17.36
CA PRO A 254 -18.88 -40.91 -16.83
C PRO A 254 -20.26 -40.85 -16.16
N SER A 255 -21.29 -41.25 -16.90
CA SER A 255 -22.31 -42.10 -16.31
C SER A 255 -21.63 -43.39 -15.89
N ASP A 256 -22.08 -43.94 -14.78
CA ASP A 256 -21.70 -45.21 -14.18
C ASP A 256 -20.93 -44.99 -12.87
N SER A 257 -21.24 -45.71 -11.81
CA SER A 257 -22.15 -46.82 -11.67
C SER A 257 -22.31 -47.03 -10.18
N VAL A 258 -23.51 -47.41 -9.79
CA VAL A 258 -23.74 -48.06 -8.52
C VAL A 258 -22.90 -49.33 -8.52
N ARG A 259 -21.68 -49.26 -7.96
CA ARG A 259 -20.99 -50.45 -7.45
C ARG A 259 -21.72 -50.83 -6.16
N GLN A 260 -22.77 -51.63 -6.33
CA GLN A 260 -23.26 -52.53 -5.30
C GLN A 260 -22.11 -53.49 -4.97
N ASN A 261 -21.38 -53.18 -3.90
CA ASN A 261 -20.80 -54.20 -3.05
C ASN A 261 -21.41 -54.00 -1.67
N THR A 262 -22.58 -54.61 -1.53
CA THR A 262 -23.26 -54.87 -0.27
C THR A 262 -22.38 -55.77 0.59
N ALA A 263 -21.61 -55.17 1.48
CA ALA A 263 -21.39 -55.75 2.79
C ALA A 263 -22.39 -55.06 3.73
N ASN A 264 -23.53 -55.72 3.93
CA ASN A 264 -24.52 -55.32 4.93
C ASN A 264 -23.86 -55.38 6.32
N THR A 265 -23.48 -54.23 6.86
CA THR A 265 -23.45 -54.02 8.31
C THR A 265 -24.74 -53.30 8.69
N GLN A 266 -25.83 -54.07 8.76
CA GLN A 266 -26.96 -53.67 9.61
C GLN A 266 -26.47 -53.80 11.05
N GLY A 267 -26.23 -52.67 11.70
CA GLY A 267 -25.82 -52.58 13.09
C GLY A 267 -26.29 -51.25 13.67
N THR A 268 -27.51 -51.26 14.21
CA THR A 268 -28.01 -50.51 15.38
C THR A 268 -27.25 -49.26 15.83
N GLY A 269 -27.95 -48.13 15.99
CA GLY A 269 -27.46 -46.93 16.67
C GLY A 269 -26.84 -47.26 18.04
N GLN A 270 -25.51 -47.32 18.08
CA GLN A 270 -24.73 -47.73 19.25
C GLN A 270 -23.91 -46.59 19.87
N TRP A 271 -24.02 -45.37 19.32
CA TRP A 271 -23.32 -44.16 19.77
C TRP A 271 -24.28 -43.03 20.19
N GLU A 272 -25.46 -43.36 20.73
CA GLU A 272 -26.48 -42.37 21.13
C GLU A 272 -26.01 -41.46 22.29
N ASP A 273 -25.05 -41.90 23.11
CA ASP A 273 -24.56 -41.19 24.30
C ASP A 273 -23.26 -40.36 24.08
N VAL A 274 -22.86 -40.06 22.83
CA VAL A 274 -21.65 -39.25 22.55
C VAL A 274 -21.96 -37.75 22.61
N PRO A 275 -21.25 -36.95 23.43
CA PRO A 275 -21.48 -35.51 23.53
C PRO A 275 -21.18 -34.78 22.21
N GLU A 276 -22.03 -33.80 21.88
CA GLU A 276 -21.86 -32.93 20.72
C GLU A 276 -20.65 -32.00 20.94
N SER A 277 -19.72 -31.94 19.98
CA SER A 277 -18.54 -31.07 20.10
C SER A 277 -18.89 -29.62 19.74
N GLU A 278 -18.57 -28.66 20.63
CA GLU A 278 -18.86 -27.24 20.39
C GLU A 278 -18.00 -26.61 19.27
N ASP A 279 -16.78 -27.11 19.02
CA ASP A 279 -15.76 -26.57 18.09
C ASP A 279 -15.05 -27.65 17.21
N THR A 280 -14.17 -27.23 16.29
CA THR A 280 -13.29 -28.10 15.47
C THR A 280 -12.45 -29.09 16.30
N LEU A 281 -11.83 -30.11 15.68
CA LEU A 281 -10.85 -30.96 16.37
C LEU A 281 -9.81 -30.11 17.13
N PRO A 282 -9.39 -30.54 18.35
CA PRO A 282 -8.47 -29.77 19.18
C PRO A 282 -7.21 -29.37 18.41
N LEU A 283 -6.87 -28.09 18.46
CA LEU A 283 -5.69 -27.54 17.78
C LEU A 283 -4.42 -27.90 18.56
N LEU A 284 -3.28 -28.02 17.87
CA LEU A 284 -2.00 -28.07 18.58
C LEU A 284 -1.81 -26.76 19.35
N PRO A 285 -1.32 -26.79 20.60
CA PRO A 285 -0.75 -25.60 21.22
C PRO A 285 0.33 -25.05 20.29
N GLU A 286 0.35 -23.74 20.04
CA GLU A 286 1.44 -23.12 19.28
C GLU A 286 2.75 -23.50 19.94
N ILE A 287 3.53 -24.35 19.26
CA ILE A 287 4.91 -24.66 19.66
C ILE A 287 5.69 -23.38 19.40
N GLU A 288 6.07 -22.69 20.47
CA GLU A 288 7.08 -21.64 20.41
C GLU A 288 8.31 -22.23 19.69
N PRO A 289 8.77 -21.65 18.57
CA PRO A 289 9.89 -22.21 17.83
C PRO A 289 11.13 -22.29 18.72
N GLU A 290 11.76 -23.47 18.73
CA GLU A 290 13.03 -23.71 19.39
C GLU A 290 14.03 -22.60 19.09
N VAL A 291 14.64 -22.10 20.17
CA VAL A 291 15.62 -21.03 20.21
C VAL A 291 16.88 -21.47 19.45
N THR A 292 16.91 -21.29 18.13
CA THR A 292 18.12 -20.72 17.53
C THR A 292 18.29 -19.35 18.14
N THR A 293 19.47 -19.06 18.68
CA THR A 293 19.82 -17.86 19.45
C THR A 293 19.66 -16.58 18.61
N TYR A 294 18.42 -16.22 18.33
CA TYR A 294 18.00 -14.89 17.95
C TYR A 294 17.57 -14.23 19.25
N THR A 295 18.32 -13.20 19.63
CA THR A 295 17.90 -12.23 20.64
C THR A 295 16.40 -11.97 20.54
N LYS A 296 15.65 -12.25 21.62
CA LYS A 296 14.21 -11.93 21.75
C LYS A 296 13.91 -10.57 21.11
N ASP A 297 13.36 -10.56 19.90
CA ASP A 297 12.63 -9.41 19.43
C ASP A 297 11.33 -9.40 20.23
N LYS A 298 11.34 -8.70 21.36
CA LYS A 298 10.11 -8.20 21.99
C LYS A 298 9.25 -7.63 20.85
N LYS A 299 8.01 -8.09 20.67
CA LYS A 299 7.02 -7.35 19.85
C LYS A 299 7.13 -5.88 20.27
N LYS A 300 7.67 -5.03 19.38
CA LYS A 300 7.89 -3.62 19.69
C LYS A 300 6.56 -2.91 19.54
N TYR A 301 5.83 -2.77 20.64
CA TYR A 301 4.66 -1.90 20.66
C TYR A 301 5.13 -0.45 20.46
N PRO A 302 4.63 0.24 19.42
CA PRO A 302 5.05 1.61 19.18
C PRO A 302 4.54 2.51 20.31
N PHE A 303 5.44 3.24 20.97
CA PHE A 303 5.04 4.20 22.01
C PHE A 303 5.25 5.63 21.54
N ILE A 304 4.28 6.48 21.83
CA ILE A 304 4.34 7.92 21.56
C ILE A 304 3.86 8.65 22.80
N PRO A 305 4.71 9.52 23.41
CA PRO A 305 4.32 10.24 24.61
C PRO A 305 3.34 11.37 24.29
N GLY A 306 2.38 11.60 25.19
CA GLY A 306 1.44 12.72 25.16
C GLY A 306 1.39 13.40 26.53
N LYS A 307 1.37 14.73 26.56
CA LYS A 307 1.35 15.52 27.82
C LYS A 307 0.12 16.41 27.99
N THR A 308 -0.60 16.69 26.90
CA THR A 308 -1.83 17.48 26.90
C THR A 308 -2.98 16.61 26.42
N ASN A 309 -4.24 16.91 26.77
CA ASN A 309 -5.38 16.11 26.32
C ASN A 309 -5.45 15.93 24.79
N ILE A 310 -5.03 16.96 24.04
CA ILE A 310 -4.91 16.90 22.57
C ILE A 310 -3.78 15.94 22.17
N ASP A 311 -2.59 16.09 22.77
CA ASP A 311 -1.45 15.23 22.47
C ASP A 311 -1.69 13.77 22.84
N VAL A 312 -2.43 13.50 23.92
CA VAL A 312 -2.81 12.15 24.36
C VAL A 312 -3.70 11.48 23.31
N GLY A 313 -4.75 12.16 22.86
CA GLY A 313 -5.61 11.66 21.79
C GLY A 313 -4.82 11.39 20.50
N VAL A 314 -4.03 12.36 20.06
CA VAL A 314 -3.20 12.23 18.85
C VAL A 314 -2.18 11.10 18.98
N ALA A 315 -1.53 10.95 20.15
CA ALA A 315 -0.56 9.89 20.42
C ALA A 315 -1.22 8.50 20.33
N CYS A 316 -2.42 8.34 20.90
CA CYS A 316 -3.20 7.11 20.83
C CYS A 316 -3.52 6.69 19.39
N PHE A 317 -4.03 7.61 18.56
CA PHE A 317 -4.26 7.30 17.13
C PHE A 317 -2.97 7.07 16.36
N GLN A 318 -1.88 7.77 16.70
CA GLN A 318 -0.59 7.57 16.03
C GLN A 318 0.04 6.22 16.39
N MET A 319 -0.11 5.80 17.64
CA MET A 319 0.27 4.48 18.16
C MET A 319 -0.52 3.36 17.48
N LEU A 320 -1.83 3.56 17.30
CA LEU A 320 -2.70 2.65 16.55
C LEU A 320 -2.31 2.56 15.07
N SER A 321 -2.06 3.71 14.43
CA SER A 321 -1.62 3.79 13.02
C SER A 321 -0.33 3.01 12.79
N LYS A 322 0.68 3.20 13.66
CA LYS A 322 1.93 2.45 13.58
C LYS A 322 1.77 0.96 13.83
N TYR A 323 0.88 0.58 14.76
CA TYR A 323 0.61 -0.83 15.05
C TYR A 323 -0.02 -1.54 13.84
N PHE A 324 -0.93 -0.86 13.15
CA PHE A 324 -1.57 -1.41 11.96
C PHE A 324 -0.83 -1.16 10.64
N GLY A 325 0.26 -0.39 10.65
CA GLY A 325 1.02 -0.03 9.44
C GLY A 325 0.24 0.92 8.50
N MET A 326 -0.57 1.81 9.07
CA MET A 326 -1.41 2.75 8.34
C MET A 326 -0.75 4.13 8.25
N PRO A 327 -0.98 4.90 7.17
CA PRO A 327 -0.52 6.28 7.08
C PRO A 327 -1.22 7.17 8.13
N PHE A 328 -0.44 7.97 8.86
CA PHE A 328 -0.97 8.80 9.95
C PHE A 328 -1.01 10.29 9.59
N ARG A 329 -2.21 10.80 9.27
CA ARG A 329 -2.42 12.23 9.01
C ARG A 329 -2.56 13.04 10.31
N LYS A 330 -1.43 13.27 10.98
CA LYS A 330 -1.38 13.93 12.30
C LYS A 330 -2.19 15.22 12.38
N GLU A 331 -2.09 16.10 11.37
CA GLU A 331 -2.69 17.43 11.40
C GLU A 331 -4.21 17.41 11.29
N ILE A 332 -4.78 16.49 10.51
CA ILE A 332 -6.23 16.32 10.39
C ILE A 332 -6.79 15.79 11.71
N ILE A 333 -6.18 14.73 12.24
CA ILE A 333 -6.62 14.10 13.50
C ILE A 333 -6.46 15.09 14.66
N GLN A 334 -5.35 15.84 14.71
CA GLN A 334 -5.14 16.87 15.72
C GLN A 334 -6.16 18.01 15.63
N ARG A 335 -6.54 18.46 14.43
CA ARG A 335 -7.56 19.50 14.24
C ARG A 335 -8.94 19.02 14.74
N VAL A 336 -9.36 17.82 14.33
CA VAL A 336 -10.64 17.23 14.76
C VAL A 336 -10.70 17.07 16.27
N ILE A 337 -9.62 16.56 16.88
CA ILE A 337 -9.51 16.40 18.34
C ILE A 337 -9.56 17.76 19.04
N LYS A 338 -8.84 18.75 18.53
CA LYS A 338 -8.79 20.10 19.11
C LYS A 338 -10.16 20.79 19.08
N GLU A 339 -10.85 20.81 17.94
CA GLU A 339 -12.16 21.43 17.80
C GLU A 339 -13.21 20.82 18.75
N GLN A 340 -13.11 19.51 19.00
CA GLN A 340 -14.02 18.81 19.90
C GLN A 340 -13.69 19.04 21.37
N LEU A 341 -12.40 19.03 21.74
CA LEU A 341 -11.96 19.38 23.09
C LEU A 341 -12.33 20.80 23.47
N GLU A 342 -12.25 21.76 22.53
CA GLU A 342 -12.69 23.14 22.76
C GLU A 342 -14.21 23.25 23.00
N ARG A 343 -15.02 22.31 22.49
CA ARG A 343 -16.48 22.30 22.66
C ARG A 343 -16.96 21.52 23.88
N THR A 344 -16.33 20.39 24.18
CA THR A 344 -16.86 19.39 25.14
C THR A 344 -15.92 19.12 26.33
N GLY A 345 -14.68 19.61 26.28
CA GLY A 345 -13.70 19.49 27.37
C GLY A 345 -13.09 18.10 27.56
N THR A 346 -13.65 17.04 26.96
CA THR A 346 -13.17 15.65 27.07
C THR A 346 -13.21 14.90 25.73
N LEU A 347 -12.40 13.85 25.59
CA LEU A 347 -12.40 12.97 24.41
C LEU A 347 -13.35 11.80 24.65
N SER A 348 -14.48 11.78 23.96
CA SER A 348 -15.45 10.69 24.06
C SER A 348 -15.09 9.51 23.15
N LEU A 349 -15.36 8.28 23.59
CA LEU A 349 -15.13 7.07 22.78
C LEU A 349 -15.96 7.03 21.49
N PRO A 350 -17.22 7.52 21.42
CA PRO A 350 -17.94 7.67 20.16
C PRO A 350 -17.21 8.54 19.13
N LEU A 351 -16.62 9.67 19.56
CA LEU A 351 -15.81 10.52 18.69
C LEU A 351 -14.56 9.77 18.24
N CYS A 352 -13.92 9.02 19.14
CA CYS A 352 -12.79 8.17 18.77
C CYS A 352 -13.18 7.11 17.74
N GLY A 353 -14.41 6.60 17.80
CA GLY A 353 -15.01 5.74 16.79
C GLY A 353 -15.07 6.44 15.44
N ALA A 354 -15.67 7.63 15.37
CA ALA A 354 -15.74 8.42 14.14
C ALA A 354 -14.35 8.73 13.55
N ILE A 355 -13.35 9.04 14.40
CA ILE A 355 -11.96 9.25 13.95
C ILE A 355 -11.34 7.95 13.42
N SER A 356 -11.59 6.81 14.08
CA SER A 356 -11.10 5.50 13.64
C SER A 356 -11.70 5.09 12.30
N GLU A 357 -12.99 5.37 12.09
CA GLU A 357 -13.67 5.16 10.80
C GLU A 357 -13.06 6.04 9.69
N LEU A 358 -12.74 7.30 10.00
CA LEU A 358 -12.01 8.19 9.08
C LEU A 358 -10.60 7.68 8.74
N MET A 359 -10.00 6.86 9.59
CA MET A 359 -8.72 6.19 9.35
C MET A 359 -8.86 4.88 8.56
N GLY A 360 -10.08 4.48 8.18
CA GLY A 360 -10.35 3.24 7.45
C GLY A 360 -10.43 2.00 8.34
N LEU A 361 -10.62 2.16 9.65
CA LEU A 361 -10.87 1.06 10.58
C LEU A 361 -12.38 0.86 10.77
N ASN A 362 -12.77 -0.34 11.23
CA ASN A 362 -14.14 -0.61 11.67
C ASN A 362 -14.23 -0.47 13.20
N PRO A 363 -14.73 0.66 13.73
CA PRO A 363 -14.94 0.84 15.15
C PRO A 363 -16.23 0.16 15.62
N GLN A 364 -16.16 -0.60 16.71
CA GLN A 364 -17.34 -1.09 17.42
C GLN A 364 -17.30 -0.64 18.87
N LEU A 365 -18.25 0.21 19.25
CA LEU A 365 -18.41 0.66 20.63
C LEU A 365 -19.30 -0.33 21.36
N ILE A 366 -18.77 -0.96 22.40
CA ILE A 366 -19.47 -1.94 23.23
C ILE A 366 -19.31 -1.58 24.71
N ASN A 367 -20.32 -1.89 25.52
CA ASN A 367 -20.22 -1.79 26.98
C ASN A 367 -19.98 -3.19 27.55
N VAL A 368 -18.88 -3.37 28.27
CA VAL A 368 -18.41 -4.71 28.67
C VAL A 368 -18.21 -4.76 30.18
N PRO A 369 -18.77 -5.77 30.88
CA PRO A 369 -18.48 -5.97 32.30
C PRO A 369 -17.02 -6.43 32.46
N ALA A 370 -16.36 -6.06 33.56
CA ALA A 370 -14.94 -6.35 33.81
C ALA A 370 -14.55 -7.82 33.54
N LYS A 371 -15.41 -8.77 33.96
CA LYS A 371 -15.19 -10.22 33.79
C LYS A 371 -15.13 -10.69 32.33
N ALA A 372 -15.71 -9.94 31.39
CA ALA A 372 -15.72 -10.28 29.96
C ALA A 372 -14.64 -9.55 29.16
N PHE A 373 -13.90 -8.60 29.77
CA PHE A 373 -12.87 -7.80 29.09
C PHE A 373 -11.72 -8.67 28.54
N THR A 374 -11.35 -9.74 29.24
CA THR A 374 -10.28 -10.67 28.81
C THR A 374 -10.62 -11.49 27.57
N ARG A 375 -11.88 -11.48 27.13
CA ARG A 375 -12.36 -12.17 25.92
C ARG A 375 -12.39 -11.28 24.68
N LEU A 376 -12.06 -10.00 24.83
CA LEU A 376 -12.09 -9.04 23.73
C LEU A 376 -10.84 -9.16 22.85
N GLU A 377 -11.00 -8.88 21.56
CA GLU A 377 -9.89 -8.78 20.62
C GLU A 377 -9.20 -7.40 20.73
N ALA A 378 -7.87 -7.41 20.83
CA ALA A 378 -7.04 -6.21 20.78
C ALA A 378 -6.58 -5.92 19.34
N PRO A 379 -6.26 -4.66 18.96
CA PRO A 379 -6.20 -3.48 19.81
C PRO A 379 -7.55 -2.79 20.01
N CYS A 380 -7.75 -2.19 21.18
CA CYS A 380 -8.96 -1.43 21.51
C CYS A 380 -8.64 -0.14 22.29
N PHE A 381 -9.50 0.87 22.15
CA PHE A 381 -9.43 2.06 22.98
C PHE A 381 -10.29 1.91 24.23
N VAL A 382 -9.72 2.30 25.36
CA VAL A 382 -10.41 2.35 26.64
C VAL A 382 -10.23 3.73 27.26
N ARG A 383 -11.19 4.11 28.09
CA ARG A 383 -11.05 5.28 28.96
C ARG A 383 -10.26 4.87 30.20
N TRP A 384 -9.11 5.50 30.40
CA TRP A 384 -8.27 5.33 31.58
C TRP A 384 -8.42 6.57 32.46
N GLN A 385 -9.29 6.50 33.48
CA GLN A 385 -9.71 7.66 34.28
C GLN A 385 -10.35 8.75 33.40
N ASP A 386 -9.66 9.87 33.17
CA ASP A 386 -10.10 10.98 32.30
C ASP A 386 -9.32 11.09 30.98
N SER A 387 -8.45 10.11 30.68
CA SER A 387 -7.63 10.08 29.47
C SER A 387 -7.90 8.86 28.59
N LEU A 388 -7.46 8.94 27.33
CA LEU A 388 -7.60 7.86 26.35
C LEU A 388 -6.35 6.96 26.41
N ALA A 389 -6.55 5.64 26.51
CA ALA A 389 -5.48 4.66 26.47
C ALA A 389 -5.72 3.60 25.40
N LEU A 390 -4.64 3.06 24.84
CA LEU A 390 -4.66 2.01 23.82
C LEU A 390 -4.25 0.68 24.47
N VAL A 391 -5.12 -0.32 24.40
CA VAL A 391 -4.77 -1.68 24.79
C VAL A 391 -4.25 -2.39 23.54
N TYR A 392 -3.01 -2.85 23.59
CA TYR A 392 -2.34 -3.50 22.46
C TYR A 392 -2.58 -5.00 22.40
N GLU A 393 -2.63 -5.65 23.56
CA GLU A 393 -2.75 -7.09 23.67
C GLU A 393 -3.50 -7.44 24.96
N ILE A 394 -4.44 -8.37 24.83
CA ILE A 394 -5.27 -8.88 25.93
C ILE A 394 -4.94 -10.37 26.03
N LYS A 395 -4.29 -10.78 27.12
CA LYS A 395 -4.06 -12.20 27.47
C LYS A 395 -4.79 -12.51 28.76
N GLU A 396 -5.02 -13.80 29.04
CA GLU A 396 -5.72 -14.25 30.25
C GLU A 396 -5.07 -13.76 31.55
N LYS A 397 -3.75 -13.58 31.57
CA LYS A 397 -2.97 -13.19 32.76
C LYS A 397 -2.30 -11.82 32.65
N GLU A 398 -2.35 -11.18 31.49
CA GLU A 398 -1.55 -9.98 31.21
C GLU A 398 -2.24 -9.08 30.18
N LEU A 399 -2.35 -7.79 30.48
CA LEU A 399 -2.86 -6.75 29.59
C LEU A 399 -1.74 -5.76 29.28
N ILE A 400 -1.44 -5.56 27.99
CA ILE A 400 -0.43 -4.59 27.55
C ILE A 400 -1.14 -3.31 27.14
N ILE A 401 -0.94 -2.24 27.93
CA ILE A 401 -1.65 -0.97 27.77
C ILE A 401 -0.62 0.14 27.54
N ALA A 402 -0.82 0.90 26.48
CA ALA A 402 -0.09 2.13 26.22
C ALA A 402 -0.91 3.31 26.73
N VAL A 403 -0.41 3.92 27.81
CA VAL A 403 -0.93 5.18 28.34
C VAL A 403 0.05 6.27 27.92
N PRO A 404 -0.33 7.24 27.06
CA PRO A 404 0.59 8.26 26.54
C PRO A 404 1.38 9.04 27.59
N GLU A 405 0.82 9.17 28.80
CA GLU A 405 1.44 9.87 29.93
C GLU A 405 2.38 8.99 30.78
N LEU A 406 2.10 7.69 30.87
CA LEU A 406 2.76 6.76 31.79
C LEU A 406 3.68 5.74 31.10
N GLY A 407 3.65 5.65 29.76
CA GLY A 407 4.38 4.64 29.01
C GLY A 407 3.52 3.42 28.65
N ILE A 408 4.18 2.42 28.06
CA ILE A 408 3.61 1.08 27.94
C ILE A 408 3.77 0.39 29.29
N LYS A 409 2.66 -0.08 29.85
CA LYS A 409 2.65 -0.85 31.08
C LYS A 409 1.93 -2.17 30.85
N SER A 410 2.41 -3.18 31.56
CA SER A 410 1.76 -4.48 31.68
C SER A 410 1.02 -4.50 33.01
N TYR A 411 -0.26 -4.86 32.98
CA TYR A 411 -1.11 -5.01 34.17
C TYR A 411 -1.68 -6.43 34.22
N GLN A 412 -1.84 -6.97 35.43
CA GLN A 412 -2.72 -8.12 35.58
C GLN A 412 -4.19 -7.69 35.46
N PRO A 413 -5.09 -8.55 34.93
CA PRO A 413 -6.50 -8.19 34.76
C PRO A 413 -7.14 -7.65 36.05
N GLU A 414 -6.84 -8.24 37.20
CA GLU A 414 -7.37 -7.79 38.50
C GLU A 414 -6.93 -6.37 38.87
N GLU A 415 -5.65 -6.01 38.64
CA GLU A 415 -5.13 -4.67 38.88
C GLU A 415 -5.71 -3.64 37.90
N PHE A 416 -5.93 -4.04 36.65
CA PHE A 416 -6.58 -3.22 35.65
C PHE A 416 -8.03 -2.90 36.03
N PHE A 417 -8.82 -3.90 36.46
CA PHE A 417 -10.21 -3.71 36.84
C PHE A 417 -10.38 -2.82 38.08
N ASN A 418 -9.46 -2.87 39.04
CA ASN A 418 -9.46 -1.95 40.17
C ASN A 418 -9.34 -0.47 39.75
N THR A 419 -8.73 -0.20 38.60
CA THR A 419 -8.53 1.16 38.07
C THR A 419 -9.56 1.55 37.03
N TRP A 420 -10.03 0.58 36.22
CA TRP A 420 -10.97 0.79 35.12
C TRP A 420 -12.45 0.78 35.57
N GLY A 421 -12.78 0.10 36.68
CA GLY A 421 -14.13 -0.02 37.23
C GLY A 421 -14.79 -1.38 36.97
N GLU A 422 -16.00 -1.59 37.48
CA GLU A 422 -16.75 -2.87 37.36
C GLU A 422 -17.29 -3.15 35.94
N GLY A 423 -17.32 -2.12 35.08
CA GLY A 423 -17.68 -2.21 33.67
C GLY A 423 -17.55 -0.86 32.99
N GLY A 424 -17.31 -0.86 31.68
CA GLY A 424 -17.09 0.38 30.93
C GLY A 424 -17.22 0.21 29.42
N GLU A 425 -17.31 1.36 28.76
CA GLU A 425 -17.28 1.45 27.30
C GLU A 425 -15.89 1.10 26.76
N VAL A 426 -15.86 0.23 25.76
CA VAL A 426 -14.66 -0.18 25.02
C VAL A 426 -14.93 0.03 23.54
N LEU A 427 -13.97 0.62 22.85
CA LEU A 427 -14.01 0.79 21.41
C LEU A 427 -13.07 -0.23 20.76
N LEU A 428 -13.65 -1.30 20.21
CA LEU A 428 -12.92 -2.32 19.44
C LEU A 428 -12.57 -1.77 18.06
N LEU A 429 -11.38 -2.11 17.57
CA LEU A 429 -10.84 -1.55 16.33
C LEU A 429 -10.33 -2.69 15.45
N GLN A 430 -11.03 -2.95 14.35
CA GLN A 430 -10.64 -3.98 13.40
C GLN A 430 -10.21 -3.36 12.06
N LYS A 431 -9.22 -4.00 11.42
CA LYS A 431 -8.85 -3.70 10.04
C LYS A 431 -9.97 -4.14 9.09
N THR A 432 -10.23 -3.34 8.07
CA THR A 432 -11.09 -3.67 6.94
C THR A 432 -10.25 -3.89 5.68
N LYS A 433 -10.88 -4.36 4.59
CA LYS A 433 -10.22 -4.47 3.28
C LYS A 433 -9.81 -3.11 2.71
N GLU A 434 -10.50 -2.04 3.12
CA GLU A 434 -10.27 -0.66 2.70
C GLU A 434 -9.25 0.07 3.59
N THR A 435 -8.70 -0.58 4.62
CA THR A 435 -7.74 0.06 5.52
C THR A 435 -6.45 0.41 4.76
N PRO A 436 -6.07 1.69 4.67
CA PRO A 436 -4.89 2.12 3.91
C PRO A 436 -3.61 1.61 4.59
N GLN A 437 -2.64 1.14 3.79
CA GLN A 437 -1.31 0.75 4.27
C GLN A 437 -0.28 1.78 3.82
N GLU A 438 0.69 2.06 4.70
CA GLU A 438 1.83 2.91 4.39
C GLU A 438 2.76 2.16 3.41
N LYS A 439 2.72 2.52 2.11
CA LYS A 439 3.52 1.89 1.05
C LYS A 439 4.75 2.73 0.70
N PHE A 440 4.70 4.04 0.91
CA PHE A 440 5.74 4.98 0.51
C PHE A 440 6.77 5.24 1.60
N GLY A 441 8.05 4.97 1.29
CA GLY A 441 9.19 5.18 2.17
C GLY A 441 10.47 5.39 1.37
N LEU A 442 11.63 5.50 2.04
CA LEU A 442 12.93 5.58 1.34
C LEU A 442 13.21 4.34 0.48
N SER A 443 12.60 3.21 0.81
CA SER A 443 12.63 1.96 0.04
C SER A 443 12.07 2.13 -1.37
N TRP A 444 11.12 3.03 -1.59
CA TRP A 444 10.51 3.29 -2.91
C TRP A 444 11.54 3.81 -3.94
N PHE A 445 12.60 4.48 -3.49
CA PHE A 445 13.66 5.00 -4.36
C PHE A 445 14.70 3.94 -4.75
N THR A 446 14.71 2.79 -4.06
CA THR A 446 15.71 1.72 -4.24
C THR A 446 15.74 1.14 -5.66
N PRO A 447 14.59 0.85 -6.33
CA PRO A 447 14.59 0.33 -7.69
C PRO A 447 15.26 1.29 -8.68
N SER A 448 14.96 2.59 -8.57
CA SER A 448 15.53 3.65 -9.41
C SER A 448 17.03 3.82 -9.17
N LEU A 449 17.49 3.73 -7.92
CA LEU A 449 18.93 3.73 -7.58
C LEU A 449 19.64 2.48 -8.13
N LYS A 450 19.01 1.30 -8.05
CA LYS A 450 19.59 0.02 -8.50
C LYS A 450 19.85 0.01 -10.00
N LYS A 451 19.04 0.71 -10.80
CA LYS A 451 19.24 0.89 -12.25
C LYS A 451 20.60 1.54 -12.57
N TYR A 452 21.04 2.47 -11.73
CA TYR A 452 22.31 3.20 -11.91
C TYR A 452 23.44 2.72 -10.97
N LYS A 453 23.34 1.48 -10.47
CA LYS A 453 24.33 0.92 -9.52
C LYS A 453 25.78 1.00 -10.03
N ARG A 454 26.00 0.87 -11.34
CA ARG A 454 27.34 0.90 -11.95
C ARG A 454 27.98 2.28 -11.76
N THR A 455 27.29 3.34 -12.14
CA THR A 455 27.81 4.70 -11.99
C THR A 455 27.97 5.09 -10.52
N LEU A 456 27.07 4.64 -9.64
CA LEU A 456 27.23 4.83 -8.19
C LEU A 456 28.47 4.12 -7.64
N VAL A 457 28.81 2.92 -8.13
CA VAL A 457 30.05 2.22 -7.79
C VAL A 457 31.27 2.94 -8.36
N GLU A 458 31.19 3.48 -9.57
CA GLU A 458 32.28 4.30 -10.15
C GLU A 458 32.52 5.57 -9.32
N VAL A 459 31.46 6.25 -8.86
CA VAL A 459 31.54 7.40 -7.93
C VAL A 459 32.12 6.98 -6.58
N PHE A 460 31.75 5.80 -6.07
CA PHE A 460 32.32 5.22 -4.84
C PHE A 460 33.82 5.01 -4.99
N LEU A 461 34.25 4.35 -6.06
CA LEU A 461 35.66 4.08 -6.34
C LEU A 461 36.45 5.38 -6.55
N ALA A 462 35.90 6.34 -7.31
CA ALA A 462 36.53 7.65 -7.47
C ALA A 462 36.67 8.39 -6.14
N SER A 463 35.66 8.32 -5.26
CA SER A 463 35.74 8.90 -3.90
C SER A 463 36.84 8.25 -3.07
N PHE A 464 36.97 6.93 -3.15
CA PHE A 464 38.02 6.17 -2.49
C PHE A 464 39.41 6.66 -2.92
N PHE A 465 39.65 6.81 -4.22
CA PHE A 465 40.94 7.29 -4.72
C PHE A 465 41.20 8.76 -4.35
N VAL A 466 40.19 9.63 -4.43
CA VAL A 466 40.31 11.03 -4.00
C VAL A 466 40.76 11.11 -2.53
N GLN A 467 40.12 10.34 -1.64
CA GLN A 467 40.48 10.30 -0.22
C GLN A 467 41.86 9.66 0.02
N LEU A 468 42.23 8.65 -0.76
CA LEU A 468 43.57 8.05 -0.69
C LEU A 468 44.67 9.05 -1.10
N PHE A 469 44.47 9.81 -2.18
CA PHE A 469 45.42 10.85 -2.59
C PHE A 469 45.48 12.02 -1.61
N ALA A 470 44.38 12.33 -0.92
CA ALA A 470 44.36 13.35 0.11
C ALA A 470 45.33 13.05 1.28
N LEU A 471 45.66 11.77 1.54
CA LEU A 471 46.69 11.39 2.53
C LEU A 471 48.11 11.75 2.12
N ALA A 472 48.38 11.91 0.82
CA ALA A 472 49.71 12.28 0.37
C ALA A 472 50.11 13.68 0.88
N ASN A 473 49.14 14.59 1.02
CA ASN A 473 49.38 15.96 1.47
C ASN A 473 50.01 16.03 2.89
N PRO A 474 49.39 15.48 3.96
CA PRO A 474 49.99 15.50 5.29
C PRO A 474 51.33 14.75 5.36
N LEU A 475 51.47 13.62 4.67
CA LEU A 475 52.71 12.84 4.65
C LEU A 475 53.86 13.59 3.98
N MET A 476 53.61 14.27 2.86
CA MET A 476 54.62 15.07 2.17
C MET A 476 55.02 16.31 2.99
N ILE A 477 54.06 16.98 3.63
CA ILE A 477 54.36 18.09 4.56
C ILE A 477 55.25 17.60 5.72
N GLN A 478 54.98 16.43 6.28
CA GLN A 478 55.85 15.84 7.30
C GLN A 478 57.27 15.64 6.78
N VAL A 479 57.45 15.03 5.59
CA VAL A 479 58.78 14.80 5.00
C VAL A 479 59.51 16.11 4.76
N ILE A 480 58.82 17.14 4.27
CA ILE A 480 59.39 18.48 4.07
C ILE A 480 59.92 19.03 5.39
N ILE A 481 59.15 18.94 6.48
CA ILE A 481 59.54 19.50 7.77
C ILE A 481 60.66 18.68 8.42
N ASP A 482 60.52 17.36 8.46
CA ASP A 482 61.42 16.50 9.21
C ASP A 482 62.75 16.24 8.50
N LYS A 483 62.76 16.18 7.15
CA LYS A 483 63.96 15.86 6.36
C LYS A 483 64.52 17.05 5.59
N VAL A 484 63.69 17.89 4.97
CA VAL A 484 64.18 18.93 4.05
C VAL A 484 64.56 20.21 4.77
N ILE A 485 63.73 20.66 5.72
CA ILE A 485 64.03 21.84 6.54
C ILE A 485 65.18 21.54 7.51
N SER A 486 65.27 20.32 8.05
CA SER A 486 66.35 19.93 8.97
C SER A 486 67.71 19.75 8.27
N GLN A 487 67.74 19.26 7.02
CA GLN A 487 68.97 19.02 6.26
C GLN A 487 69.32 20.15 5.27
N ASN A 488 68.47 21.18 5.16
CA ASN A 488 68.63 22.35 4.30
C ASN A 488 68.84 22.03 2.80
N SER A 489 68.15 20.99 2.29
CA SER A 489 68.30 20.46 0.93
C SER A 489 67.30 21.06 -0.06
N VAL A 490 67.60 22.27 -0.56
CA VAL A 490 66.69 23.07 -1.42
C VAL A 490 66.23 22.33 -2.69
N ASP A 491 67.08 21.51 -3.31
CA ASP A 491 66.72 20.75 -4.52
C ASP A 491 65.63 19.71 -4.24
N THR A 492 65.70 19.00 -3.10
CA THR A 492 64.67 18.03 -2.70
C THR A 492 63.34 18.70 -2.37
N LEU A 493 63.37 19.95 -1.88
CA LEU A 493 62.16 20.74 -1.66
C LEU A 493 61.42 20.97 -2.98
N GLY A 494 62.15 21.35 -4.03
CA GLY A 494 61.58 21.60 -5.36
C GLY A 494 60.84 20.38 -5.91
N TYR A 495 61.44 19.18 -5.84
CA TYR A 495 60.80 17.94 -6.30
C TYR A 495 59.56 17.57 -5.47
N LEU A 496 59.61 17.70 -4.14
CA LEU A 496 58.46 17.39 -3.28
C LEU A 496 57.30 18.36 -3.49
N VAL A 497 57.60 19.65 -3.66
CA VAL A 497 56.58 20.68 -3.96
C VAL A 497 55.96 20.43 -5.34
N ALA A 498 56.77 20.14 -6.36
CA ALA A 498 56.28 19.79 -7.69
C ALA A 498 55.39 18.53 -7.67
N PHE A 499 55.82 17.49 -6.94
CA PHE A 499 55.04 16.27 -6.77
C PHE A 499 53.71 16.53 -6.04
N LEU A 500 53.73 17.34 -4.98
CA LEU A 500 52.51 17.74 -4.25
C LEU A 500 51.56 18.52 -5.17
N LEU A 501 52.07 19.41 -6.02
CA LEU A 501 51.26 20.13 -7.00
C LEU A 501 50.60 19.16 -7.99
N VAL A 502 51.34 18.19 -8.54
CA VAL A 502 50.80 17.17 -9.44
C VAL A 502 49.69 16.36 -8.78
N ILE A 503 49.88 15.92 -7.53
CA ILE A 503 48.85 15.19 -6.78
C ILE A 503 47.60 16.04 -6.58
N ASN A 504 47.74 17.31 -6.17
CA ASN A 504 46.58 18.18 -5.96
C ASN A 504 45.82 18.44 -7.26
N VAL A 505 46.51 18.60 -8.40
CA VAL A 505 45.88 18.73 -9.73
C VAL A 505 45.11 17.45 -10.09
N PHE A 506 45.69 16.28 -9.84
CA PHE A 506 45.05 15.00 -10.10
C PHE A 506 43.83 14.76 -9.19
N GLU A 507 43.95 15.09 -7.90
CA GLU A 507 42.84 15.07 -6.93
C GLU A 507 41.69 15.99 -7.38
N ALA A 508 42.01 17.19 -7.85
CA ALA A 508 41.01 18.14 -8.37
C ALA A 508 40.31 17.60 -9.63
N LEU A 509 41.06 16.99 -10.55
CA LEU A 509 40.51 16.36 -11.76
C LEU A 509 39.57 15.19 -11.41
N LEU A 510 40.02 14.27 -10.54
CA LEU A 510 39.20 13.16 -10.07
C LEU A 510 37.95 13.64 -9.33
N THR A 511 38.08 14.66 -8.50
CA THR A 511 36.95 15.27 -7.78
C THR A 511 35.94 15.85 -8.77
N THR A 512 36.41 16.51 -9.82
CA THR A 512 35.55 17.07 -10.88
C THR A 512 34.83 15.97 -11.65
N LEU A 513 35.56 14.94 -12.11
CA LEU A 513 34.98 13.79 -12.83
C LEU A 513 33.96 13.04 -11.98
N ARG A 514 34.30 12.76 -10.71
CA ARG A 514 33.38 12.14 -9.74
C ARG A 514 32.11 12.97 -9.60
N THR A 515 32.25 14.28 -9.43
CA THR A 515 31.10 15.18 -9.23
C THR A 515 30.23 15.23 -10.48
N TYR A 516 30.84 15.26 -11.67
CA TYR A 516 30.11 15.21 -12.93
C TYR A 516 29.31 13.92 -13.10
N LEU A 517 29.96 12.75 -12.92
CA LEU A 517 29.30 11.44 -13.00
C LEU A 517 28.14 11.32 -12.00
N PHE A 518 28.35 11.84 -10.79
CA PHE A 518 27.32 11.85 -9.76
C PHE A 518 26.14 12.73 -10.15
N VAL A 519 26.37 13.99 -10.57
CA VAL A 519 25.31 14.93 -10.96
C VAL A 519 24.53 14.45 -12.19
N ASP A 520 25.19 13.89 -13.22
CA ASP A 520 24.49 13.33 -14.39
C ASP A 520 23.58 12.16 -13.99
N THR A 521 24.09 11.24 -13.17
CA THR A 521 23.31 10.09 -12.68
C THR A 521 22.10 10.55 -11.88
N THR A 522 22.31 11.51 -10.98
CA THR A 522 21.27 12.15 -10.20
C THR A 522 20.19 12.74 -11.09
N ASN A 523 20.53 13.62 -12.04
CA ASN A 523 19.55 14.27 -12.91
C ASN A 523 18.70 13.26 -13.72
N ARG A 524 19.25 12.10 -14.08
CA ARG A 524 18.49 11.03 -14.76
C ARG A 524 17.50 10.32 -13.85
N ILE A 525 17.92 10.04 -12.61
CA ILE A 525 17.03 9.50 -11.56
C ILE A 525 15.90 10.50 -11.33
N ASP A 526 16.24 11.79 -11.27
CA ASP A 526 15.32 12.88 -10.99
C ASP A 526 14.19 12.99 -12.01
N LEU A 527 14.53 12.91 -13.30
CA LEU A 527 13.54 12.92 -14.39
C LEU A 527 12.58 11.73 -14.31
N THR A 528 13.10 10.54 -13.99
CA THR A 528 12.30 9.30 -13.93
C THR A 528 11.31 9.32 -12.76
N LEU A 529 11.77 9.71 -11.57
CA LEU A 529 10.92 9.79 -10.38
C LEU A 529 9.90 10.92 -10.50
N GLY A 530 10.30 12.05 -11.10
CA GLY A 530 9.41 13.17 -11.40
C GLY A 530 8.26 12.76 -12.31
N SER A 531 8.55 12.05 -13.41
CA SER A 531 7.50 11.57 -14.31
C SER A 531 6.57 10.56 -13.63
N GLU A 532 7.10 9.62 -12.84
CA GLU A 532 6.29 8.59 -12.18
C GLU A 532 5.29 9.19 -11.17
N ILE A 533 5.69 10.21 -10.41
CA ILE A 533 4.80 10.90 -9.47
C ILE A 533 3.73 11.71 -10.21
N ILE A 534 4.08 12.37 -11.31
CA ILE A 534 3.09 13.09 -12.13
C ILE A 534 2.11 12.12 -12.78
N ASP A 535 2.58 10.99 -13.32
CA ASP A 535 1.73 9.95 -13.91
C ASP A 535 0.77 9.37 -12.88
N HIS A 536 1.25 9.07 -11.67
CA HIS A 536 0.40 8.61 -10.58
C HIS A 536 -0.62 9.68 -10.16
N MET A 537 -0.19 10.94 -10.03
CA MET A 537 -1.08 12.05 -9.68
C MET A 537 -2.22 12.19 -10.70
N LEU A 538 -1.95 12.06 -12.00
CA LEU A 538 -2.97 12.11 -13.06
C LEU A 538 -3.98 10.96 -13.02
N ARG A 539 -3.67 9.88 -12.29
CA ARG A 539 -4.54 8.72 -12.07
C ARG A 539 -5.32 8.78 -10.76
N LEU A 540 -5.12 9.81 -9.93
CA LEU A 540 -5.86 9.97 -8.69
C LEU A 540 -7.32 10.39 -8.96
N PRO A 541 -8.28 9.96 -8.12
CA PRO A 541 -9.69 10.28 -8.30
C PRO A 541 -9.97 11.78 -8.12
N LEU A 542 -11.00 12.30 -8.81
CA LEU A 542 -11.37 13.73 -8.78
C LEU A 542 -11.58 14.29 -7.36
N ARG A 543 -12.14 13.47 -6.46
CA ARG A 543 -12.33 13.81 -5.03
C ARG A 543 -11.05 14.21 -4.30
N TYR A 544 -9.88 13.73 -4.77
CA TYR A 544 -8.58 14.11 -4.22
C TYR A 544 -8.26 15.59 -4.46
N PHE A 545 -8.58 16.08 -5.66
CA PHE A 545 -8.28 17.44 -6.12
C PHE A 545 -9.29 18.48 -5.61
N GLU A 546 -10.58 18.15 -5.56
CA GLU A 546 -11.60 19.11 -5.10
C GLU A 546 -11.45 19.51 -3.63
N LYS A 547 -10.82 18.66 -2.81
CA LYS A 547 -10.60 18.93 -1.38
C LYS A 547 -9.37 19.81 -1.10
N ARG A 548 -8.49 20.03 -2.08
CA ARG A 548 -7.17 20.62 -1.86
C ARG A 548 -6.92 21.79 -2.82
N PRO A 549 -6.49 22.97 -2.32
CA PRO A 549 -6.06 24.06 -3.18
C PRO A 549 -4.90 23.63 -4.08
N VAL A 550 -4.88 24.12 -5.32
CA VAL A 550 -3.81 23.83 -6.29
C VAL A 550 -2.42 24.20 -5.74
N GLY A 551 -2.33 25.31 -4.99
CA GLY A 551 -1.07 25.72 -4.35
C GLY A 551 -0.54 24.71 -3.33
N GLU A 552 -1.42 24.03 -2.59
CA GLU A 552 -1.01 22.98 -1.65
C GLU A 552 -0.41 21.79 -2.41
N ILE A 553 -1.06 21.36 -3.50
CA ILE A 553 -0.58 20.26 -4.34
C ILE A 553 0.79 20.61 -4.95
N SER A 554 0.95 21.82 -5.47
CA SER A 554 2.23 22.31 -6.01
C SER A 554 3.35 22.29 -4.96
N THR A 555 3.06 22.73 -3.72
CA THR A 555 4.07 22.66 -2.66
C THR A 555 4.48 21.22 -2.32
N ARG A 556 3.57 20.25 -2.40
CA ARG A 556 3.88 18.84 -2.17
C ARG A 556 4.71 18.23 -3.29
N ILE A 557 4.48 18.61 -4.55
CA ILE A 557 5.34 18.22 -5.67
C ILE A 557 6.76 18.78 -5.47
N ASN A 558 6.89 20.02 -4.99
CA ASN A 558 8.19 20.60 -4.66
C ASN A 558 8.91 19.88 -3.51
N GLU A 559 8.20 19.12 -2.65
CA GLU A 559 8.86 18.27 -1.64
C GLU A 559 9.66 17.13 -2.28
N LEU A 560 9.31 16.68 -3.50
CA LEU A 560 10.09 15.70 -4.26
C LEU A 560 11.51 16.20 -4.51
N GLU A 561 11.66 17.45 -4.95
CA GLU A 561 12.95 18.11 -5.18
C GLU A 561 13.84 18.02 -3.93
N ARG A 562 13.25 18.22 -2.75
CA ARG A 562 13.96 18.21 -1.48
C ARG A 562 14.36 16.81 -1.02
N ILE A 563 13.49 15.83 -1.22
CA ILE A 563 13.81 14.41 -0.94
C ILE A 563 14.96 13.96 -1.85
N ARG A 564 14.87 14.34 -3.11
CA ARG A 564 15.84 14.07 -4.15
C ARG A 564 17.19 14.70 -3.83
N GLN A 565 17.25 16.02 -3.62
CA GLN A 565 18.46 16.72 -3.17
C GLN A 565 19.13 16.09 -1.95
N PHE A 566 18.37 15.47 -1.05
CA PHE A 566 18.94 14.71 0.05
C PHE A 566 19.53 13.36 -0.39
N LEU A 567 18.76 12.54 -1.11
CA LEU A 567 19.19 11.22 -1.59
C LEU A 567 20.37 11.30 -2.56
N THR A 568 20.36 12.31 -3.41
CA THR A 568 21.25 12.48 -4.55
C THR A 568 22.24 13.63 -4.36
N GLY A 569 22.22 14.30 -3.22
CA GLY A 569 23.17 15.36 -2.86
C GLY A 569 24.33 14.86 -2.01
N THR A 570 24.79 15.68 -1.06
CA THR A 570 26.00 15.42 -0.26
C THR A 570 25.87 14.27 0.74
N ALA A 571 24.70 13.65 0.87
CA ALA A 571 24.48 12.55 1.82
C ALA A 571 25.37 11.35 1.51
N LEU A 572 25.40 10.92 0.24
CA LEU A 572 26.20 9.78 -0.19
C LEU A 572 27.69 10.06 0.02
N THR A 573 28.19 11.23 -0.38
CA THR A 573 29.61 11.57 -0.24
C THR A 573 30.05 11.68 1.22
N VAL A 574 29.21 12.22 2.10
CA VAL A 574 29.53 12.31 3.54
C VAL A 574 29.51 10.94 4.22
N VAL A 575 28.61 10.03 3.84
CA VAL A 575 28.65 8.64 4.33
C VAL A 575 29.95 7.97 3.89
N LEU A 576 30.39 8.19 2.65
CA LEU A 576 31.67 7.68 2.16
C LEU A 576 32.86 8.27 2.91
N ASP A 577 32.87 9.60 3.12
CA ASP A 577 33.89 10.29 3.92
C ASP A 577 33.93 9.73 5.35
N ALA A 578 32.78 9.40 5.94
CA ALA A 578 32.68 8.82 7.28
C ALA A 578 33.22 7.38 7.33
N VAL A 579 32.94 6.55 6.32
CA VAL A 579 33.53 5.19 6.20
C VAL A 579 35.05 5.30 6.06
N PHE A 580 35.55 6.22 5.23
CA PHE A 580 36.99 6.43 5.09
C PHE A 580 37.67 7.00 6.34
N SER A 581 36.92 7.68 7.21
CA SER A 581 37.45 8.16 8.47
C SER A 581 38.00 7.02 9.34
N VAL A 582 37.55 5.78 9.16
CA VAL A 582 38.13 4.59 9.80
C VAL A 582 39.59 4.38 9.37
N VAL A 583 39.90 4.56 8.08
CA VAL A 583 41.27 4.47 7.55
C VAL A 583 42.14 5.58 8.15
N TYR A 584 41.64 6.81 8.21
CA TYR A 584 42.36 7.92 8.83
C TYR A 584 42.60 7.70 10.33
N ILE A 585 41.61 7.16 11.06
CA ILE A 585 41.77 6.79 12.47
C ILE A 585 42.85 5.71 12.62
N ALA A 586 42.86 4.68 11.76
CA ALA A 586 43.90 3.65 11.79
C ALA A 586 45.30 4.25 11.59
N VAL A 587 45.46 5.15 10.61
CA VAL A 587 46.72 5.89 10.41
C VAL A 587 47.06 6.73 11.66
N MET A 588 46.11 7.43 12.27
CA MET A 588 46.35 8.21 13.49
C MET A 588 46.81 7.36 14.67
N VAL A 589 46.24 6.16 14.87
CA VAL A 589 46.66 5.23 15.93
C VAL A 589 48.13 4.82 15.73
N LEU A 590 48.56 4.62 14.48
CA LEU A 590 49.96 4.30 14.16
C LEU A 590 50.93 5.44 14.51
N TYR A 591 50.48 6.69 14.43
CA TYR A 591 51.29 7.85 14.85
C TYR A 591 51.34 8.00 16.37
N SER A 592 50.18 8.02 17.03
CA SER A 592 50.09 8.16 18.48
C SER A 592 48.72 7.70 18.99
N PRO A 593 48.65 6.60 19.76
CA PRO A 593 47.40 6.16 20.39
C PRO A 593 46.81 7.21 21.34
N LEU A 594 47.66 7.95 22.06
CA LEU A 594 47.22 8.96 23.03
C LEU A 594 46.53 10.15 22.36
N LEU A 595 47.16 10.74 21.34
CA LEU A 595 46.53 11.85 20.60
C LEU A 595 45.27 11.41 19.86
N THR A 596 45.23 10.15 19.43
CA THR A 596 44.04 9.56 18.78
C THR A 596 42.89 9.42 19.77
N ALA A 597 43.14 8.93 20.99
CA ALA A 597 42.13 8.85 22.03
C ALA A 597 41.53 10.22 22.38
N VAL A 598 42.36 11.27 22.46
CA VAL A 598 41.91 12.65 22.68
C VAL A 598 41.03 13.14 21.53
N SER A 599 41.43 12.87 20.29
CA SER A 599 40.67 13.26 19.10
C SER A 599 39.30 12.56 19.06
N ILE A 600 39.25 11.27 19.41
CA ILE A 600 38.03 10.47 19.43
C ILE A 600 37.13 10.83 20.61
N ALA A 601 37.68 11.18 21.77
CA ALA A 601 36.91 11.53 22.97
C ALA A 601 35.98 12.74 22.78
N ILE A 602 36.24 13.58 21.76
CA ILE A 602 35.41 14.74 21.43
C ILE A 602 34.18 14.34 20.62
N ILE A 603 34.22 13.20 19.91
CA ILE A 603 33.10 12.71 19.09
C ILE A 603 31.86 12.40 19.96
N PRO A 604 31.93 11.67 21.09
CA PRO A 604 30.77 11.47 21.97
C PRO A 604 30.12 12.78 22.45
N ILE A 605 30.94 13.79 22.81
CA ILE A 605 30.43 15.10 23.25
C ILE A 605 29.64 15.76 22.12
N PHE A 606 30.14 15.65 20.89
CA PHE A 606 29.49 16.14 19.68
C PHE A 606 28.17 15.42 19.38
N VAL A 607 28.12 14.09 19.55
CA VAL A 607 26.91 13.29 19.40
C VAL A 607 25.85 13.71 20.43
N VAL A 608 26.23 13.88 21.70
CA VAL A 608 25.32 14.34 22.76
C VAL A 608 24.76 15.73 22.44
N LEU A 609 25.60 16.66 21.99
CA LEU A 609 25.17 17.99 21.54
C LEU A 609 24.11 17.87 20.43
N THR A 610 24.37 17.04 19.43
CA THR A 610 23.44 16.81 18.32
C THR A 610 22.10 16.24 18.79
N LEU A 611 22.12 15.24 19.68
CA LEU A 611 20.92 14.61 20.25
C LEU A 611 20.06 15.60 21.05
N ILE A 612 20.66 16.57 21.73
CA ILE A 612 19.95 17.61 22.50
C ILE A 612 19.26 18.62 21.58
N PHE A 613 19.97 19.14 20.56
CA PHE A 613 19.45 20.21 19.70
C PHE A 613 18.51 19.72 18.61
N SER A 614 18.73 18.50 18.09
CA SER A 614 17.95 17.91 16.99
C SER A 614 16.42 17.93 17.17
N PRO A 615 15.82 17.48 18.29
CA PRO A 615 14.35 17.46 18.43
C PRO A 615 13.73 18.86 18.41
N THR A 616 14.43 19.85 18.99
CA THR A 616 13.98 21.24 19.02
C THR A 616 14.01 21.84 17.62
N ILE A 617 15.10 21.64 16.87
CA ILE A 617 15.22 22.09 15.47
C ILE A 617 14.12 21.45 14.62
N ARG A 618 13.89 20.14 14.76
CA ARG A 618 12.82 19.43 14.03
C ARG A 618 11.44 20.03 14.28
N ARG A 619 11.10 20.33 15.55
CA ARG A 619 9.84 20.97 15.90
C ARG A 619 9.72 22.36 15.28
N GLN A 620 10.78 23.16 15.32
CA GLN A 620 10.78 24.51 14.76
C GLN A 620 10.70 24.51 13.22
N LEU A 621 11.36 23.56 12.55
CA LEU A 621 11.24 23.35 11.10
C LEU A 621 9.81 23.02 10.69
N ARG A 622 9.13 22.14 11.43
CA ARG A 622 7.73 21.78 11.16
C ARG A 622 6.82 23.00 11.24
N VAL A 623 6.90 23.77 12.33
CA VAL A 623 6.07 24.98 12.51
C VAL A 623 6.41 26.03 11.45
N LYS A 624 7.69 26.21 11.09
CA LYS A 624 8.10 27.11 10.00
C LYS A 624 7.45 26.71 8.68
N ALA A 625 7.42 25.41 8.36
CA ALA A 625 6.83 24.91 7.12
C ALA A 625 5.31 25.09 7.07
N GLU A 626 4.60 24.87 8.19
CA GLU A 626 3.16 25.13 8.32
C GLU A 626 2.84 26.61 8.08
N ARG A 627 3.58 27.53 8.73
CA ARG A 627 3.41 28.98 8.51
C ARG A 627 3.69 29.40 7.07
N ASN A 628 4.68 28.77 6.42
CA ASN A 628 4.95 29.04 5.00
C ASN A 628 3.75 28.63 4.13
N ALA A 629 3.18 27.44 4.35
CA ALA A 629 2.00 26.98 3.61
C ALA A 629 0.79 27.90 3.81
N GLU A 630 0.53 28.37 5.03
CA GLU A 630 -0.53 29.36 5.34
C GLU A 630 -0.33 30.68 4.57
N THR A 631 0.91 31.19 4.52
CA THR A 631 1.25 32.44 3.81
C THR A 631 1.10 32.29 2.30
N GLN A 632 1.62 31.20 1.73
CA GLN A 632 1.55 30.96 0.28
C GLN A 632 0.12 30.71 -0.18
N SER A 633 -0.66 29.92 0.56
CA SER A 633 -2.07 29.64 0.24
C SER A 633 -2.89 30.93 0.19
N TYR A 634 -2.66 31.84 1.14
CA TYR A 634 -3.31 33.15 1.15
C TYR A 634 -2.92 34.02 -0.04
N LEU A 635 -1.65 34.01 -0.42
CA LEU A 635 -1.19 34.76 -1.58
C LEU A 635 -1.86 34.25 -2.86
N VAL A 636 -1.94 32.93 -3.04
CA VAL A 636 -2.65 32.32 -4.17
C VAL A 636 -4.14 32.70 -4.17
N GLU A 637 -4.80 32.67 -3.01
CA GLU A 637 -6.19 33.10 -2.85
C GLU A 637 -6.39 34.57 -3.28
N VAL A 638 -5.55 35.49 -2.80
CA VAL A 638 -5.60 36.92 -3.14
C VAL A 638 -5.32 37.16 -4.62
N LEU A 639 -4.34 36.47 -5.21
CA LEU A 639 -4.00 36.61 -6.63
C LEU A 639 -5.06 36.00 -7.54
N THR A 640 -5.64 34.87 -7.17
CA THR A 640 -6.74 34.24 -7.91
C THR A 640 -8.00 35.12 -7.84
N GLY A 641 -8.26 35.73 -6.69
CA GLY A 641 -9.36 36.67 -6.46
C GLY A 641 -9.02 38.13 -6.74
N ILE A 642 -7.98 38.42 -7.54
CA ILE A 642 -7.45 39.80 -7.67
C ILE A 642 -8.49 40.78 -8.19
N GLN A 643 -9.39 40.33 -9.09
CA GLN A 643 -10.49 41.15 -9.59
C GLN A 643 -11.42 41.58 -8.46
N THR A 644 -11.80 40.66 -7.55
CA THR A 644 -12.63 40.98 -6.38
C THR A 644 -11.88 41.93 -5.44
N VAL A 645 -10.60 41.68 -5.21
CA VAL A 645 -9.75 42.52 -4.35
C VAL A 645 -9.70 43.97 -4.87
N LYS A 646 -9.56 44.14 -6.18
CA LYS A 646 -9.59 45.43 -6.87
C LYS A 646 -10.98 46.07 -6.88
N ALA A 647 -12.01 45.30 -7.26
CA ALA A 647 -13.38 45.79 -7.38
C ALA A 647 -13.97 46.23 -6.03
N GLN A 648 -13.59 45.55 -4.94
CA GLN A 648 -14.04 45.87 -3.59
C GLN A 648 -13.08 46.81 -2.83
N ASN A 649 -11.98 47.25 -3.45
CA ASN A 649 -10.99 48.16 -2.85
C ASN A 649 -10.43 47.65 -1.49
N ILE A 650 -10.19 46.34 -1.40
CA ILE A 650 -9.71 45.68 -0.16
C ILE A 650 -8.20 45.37 -0.19
N GLU A 651 -7.41 46.04 -1.05
CA GLU A 651 -5.98 45.71 -1.22
C GLU A 651 -5.18 45.96 0.06
N LEU A 652 -5.48 47.05 0.79
CA LEU A 652 -4.79 47.37 2.05
C LEU A 652 -5.04 46.30 3.11
N ARG A 653 -6.30 45.86 3.25
CA ARG A 653 -6.69 44.79 4.18
C ARG A 653 -6.01 43.47 3.81
N SER A 654 -6.02 43.13 2.53
CA SER A 654 -5.39 41.92 2.01
C SER A 654 -3.87 41.94 2.24
N ARG A 655 -3.23 43.09 2.01
CA ARG A 655 -1.81 43.29 2.30
C ARG A 655 -1.49 43.13 3.78
N TRP A 656 -2.27 43.73 4.68
CA TRP A 656 -2.04 43.60 6.13
C TRP A 656 -2.20 42.16 6.62
N GLN A 657 -3.22 41.43 6.14
CA GLN A 657 -3.40 40.02 6.48
C GLN A 657 -2.23 39.16 5.96
N TRP A 658 -1.74 39.43 4.76
CA TRP A 658 -0.54 38.77 4.23
C TRP A 658 0.69 39.11 5.07
N GLN A 659 0.91 40.39 5.39
CA GLN A 659 2.03 40.85 6.21
C GLN A 659 2.03 40.21 7.60
N GLU A 660 0.87 40.05 8.24
CA GLU A 660 0.73 39.40 9.53
C GLU A 660 1.12 37.91 9.46
N ARG A 661 0.64 37.19 8.44
CA ARG A 661 1.01 35.78 8.21
C ARG A 661 2.52 35.67 7.92
N TYR A 662 3.05 36.56 7.08
CA TYR A 662 4.47 36.61 6.74
C TYR A 662 5.35 36.94 7.95
N ALA A 663 4.94 37.87 8.81
CA ALA A 663 5.65 38.19 10.05
C ALA A 663 5.70 36.98 11.01
N ARG A 664 4.62 36.19 11.10
CA ARG A 664 4.59 34.93 11.87
C ARG A 664 5.54 33.88 11.27
N TYR A 665 5.58 33.76 9.94
CA TYR A 665 6.53 32.90 9.25
C TYR A 665 7.99 33.31 9.52
N VAL A 666 8.33 34.60 9.36
CA VAL A 666 9.68 35.13 9.57
C VAL A 666 10.10 34.98 11.04
N SER A 667 9.25 35.33 12.01
CA SER A 667 9.56 35.20 13.44
C SER A 667 9.79 33.75 13.87
N THR A 668 9.01 32.80 13.32
CA THR A 668 9.24 31.36 13.53
C THR A 668 10.53 30.90 12.88
N GLY A 669 10.81 31.38 11.66
CA GLY A 669 12.06 31.10 10.95
C GLY A 669 13.29 31.63 11.70
N PHE A 670 13.19 32.80 12.31
CA PHE A 670 14.26 33.41 13.08
C PHE A 670 14.65 32.57 14.31
N LYS A 671 13.68 32.02 15.04
CA LYS A 671 13.94 31.09 16.16
C LYS A 671 14.73 29.86 15.71
N ASN A 672 14.39 29.32 14.53
CA ASN A 672 15.11 28.21 13.91
C ASN A 672 16.56 28.59 13.57
N VAL A 673 16.77 29.75 12.95
CA VAL A 673 18.11 30.25 12.64
C VAL A 673 18.96 30.45 13.90
N ILE A 674 18.41 31.02 14.98
CA ILE A 674 19.14 31.17 16.24
C ILE A 674 19.51 29.79 16.80
N THR A 675 18.54 28.88 16.89
CA THR A 675 18.75 27.54 17.46
C THR A 675 19.82 26.76 16.68
N SER A 676 19.78 26.81 15.35
CA SER A 676 20.78 26.16 14.49
C SER A 676 22.14 26.84 14.58
N THR A 677 22.19 28.18 14.73
CA THR A 677 23.43 28.94 14.90
C THR A 677 24.10 28.63 16.23
N ILE A 678 23.33 28.48 17.32
CA ILE A 678 23.87 28.07 18.63
C ILE A 678 24.46 26.65 18.53
N ALA A 679 23.73 25.71 17.92
CA ALA A 679 24.19 24.33 17.75
C ALA A 679 25.47 24.26 16.89
N SER A 680 25.54 25.01 15.80
CA SER A 680 26.71 25.06 14.91
C SER A 680 27.89 25.81 15.55
N SER A 681 27.64 26.83 16.36
CA SER A 681 28.68 27.55 17.10
C SER A 681 29.29 26.68 18.20
N ALA A 682 28.47 25.95 18.97
CA ALA A 682 28.95 24.99 19.96
C ALA A 682 29.77 23.87 19.30
N SER A 683 29.30 23.37 18.16
CA SER A 683 30.02 22.41 17.30
C SER A 683 31.38 22.94 16.83
N SER A 684 31.44 24.19 16.36
CA SER A 684 32.66 24.86 15.93
C SER A 684 33.63 25.10 17.08
N PHE A 685 33.12 25.46 18.26
CA PHE A 685 33.92 25.60 19.48
C PHE A 685 34.58 24.27 19.87
N LEU A 686 33.84 23.15 19.88
CA LEU A 686 34.40 21.82 20.13
C LEU A 686 35.49 21.45 19.12
N ASN A 687 35.30 21.78 17.83
CA ASN A 687 36.34 21.56 16.81
C ASN A 687 37.60 22.39 17.09
N LYS A 688 37.46 23.67 17.46
CA LYS A 688 38.60 24.53 17.82
C LYS A 688 39.30 24.02 19.09
N LEU A 689 38.54 23.59 20.09
CA LEU A 689 39.06 23.01 21.32
C LEU A 689 39.85 21.73 21.03
N SER A 690 39.34 20.85 20.16
CA SER A 690 40.07 19.67 19.67
C SER A 690 41.43 20.04 19.09
N ARG A 691 41.47 21.03 18.19
CA ARG A 691 42.72 21.50 17.58
C ARG A 691 43.71 22.02 18.63
N ILE A 692 43.25 22.75 19.64
CA ILE A 692 44.10 23.27 20.73
C ILE A 692 44.64 22.12 21.56
N LEU A 693 43.81 21.14 21.95
CA LEU A 693 44.23 19.98 22.73
C LEU A 693 45.26 19.13 21.99
N ILE A 694 45.04 18.87 20.69
CA ILE A 694 45.98 18.12 19.84
C ILE A 694 47.32 18.85 19.74
N ILE A 695 47.32 20.17 19.52
CA ILE A 695 48.56 20.96 19.46
C ILE A 695 49.26 20.98 20.82
N GLY A 696 48.53 21.22 21.91
CA GLY A 696 49.11 21.33 23.26
C GLY A 696 49.74 20.02 23.74
N LEU A 697 48.97 18.92 23.72
CA LEU A 697 49.46 17.60 24.10
C LEU A 697 50.49 17.07 23.11
N GLY A 698 50.29 17.34 21.82
CA GLY A 698 51.24 16.96 20.78
C GLY A 698 52.58 17.68 20.90
N ALA A 699 52.59 18.97 21.22
CA ALA A 699 53.81 19.71 21.49
C ALA A 699 54.57 19.14 22.70
N TYR A 700 53.85 18.74 23.76
CA TYR A 700 54.46 18.05 24.91
C TYR A 700 55.13 16.74 24.49
N LEU A 701 54.47 15.90 23.68
CA LEU A 701 55.06 14.66 23.16
C LEU A 701 56.26 14.90 22.22
N VAL A 702 56.27 16.01 21.49
CA VAL A 702 57.43 16.43 20.67
C VAL A 702 58.61 16.85 21.56
N LEU A 703 58.34 17.61 22.63
CA LEU A 703 59.37 18.00 23.61
C LEU A 703 59.95 16.79 24.36
N ASP A 704 59.14 15.76 24.60
CA ASP A 704 59.56 14.49 25.22
C ASP A 704 60.26 13.54 24.20
N GLY A 705 60.39 13.95 22.94
CA GLY A 705 61.07 13.18 21.89
C GLY A 705 60.29 11.97 21.35
N GLN A 706 59.01 11.81 21.73
CA GLN A 706 58.16 10.70 21.29
C GLN A 706 57.54 10.92 19.89
N LEU A 707 57.46 12.18 19.43
CA LEU A 707 56.96 12.59 18.12
C LEU A 707 57.86 13.64 17.49
N THR A 708 57.94 13.70 16.16
CA THR A 708 58.60 14.80 15.44
C THR A 708 57.64 15.98 15.21
N LEU A 709 58.20 17.16 14.94
CA LEU A 709 57.40 18.34 14.59
C LEU A 709 56.57 18.11 13.31
N GLY A 710 57.15 17.45 12.30
CA GLY A 710 56.43 17.09 11.07
C GLY A 710 55.31 16.08 11.34
N GLN A 711 55.54 15.08 12.19
CA GLN A 711 54.52 14.11 12.59
C GLN A 711 53.34 14.78 13.31
N LEU A 712 53.60 15.75 14.19
CA LEU A 712 52.54 16.52 14.85
C LEU A 712 51.67 17.30 13.85
N ILE A 713 52.31 17.94 12.85
CA ILE A 713 51.60 18.70 11.82
C ILE A 713 50.77 17.78 10.93
N ALA A 714 51.34 16.64 10.50
CA ALA A 714 50.60 15.62 9.75
C ALA A 714 49.42 15.07 10.56
N PHE A 715 49.62 14.73 11.83
CA PHE A 715 48.57 14.24 12.72
C PHE A 715 47.42 15.25 12.83
N ARG A 716 47.74 16.55 12.99
CA ARG A 716 46.74 17.62 13.04
C ARG A 716 45.90 17.70 11.76
N ILE A 717 46.53 17.59 10.59
CA ILE A 717 45.83 17.62 9.30
C ILE A 717 44.92 16.40 9.15
N ILE A 718 45.44 15.19 9.43
CA ILE A 718 44.67 13.93 9.34
C ILE A 718 43.50 13.93 10.34
N SER A 719 43.70 14.42 11.57
CA SER A 719 42.61 14.60 12.55
C SER A 719 41.50 15.52 12.04
N GLY A 720 41.86 16.52 11.22
CA GLY A 720 40.89 17.35 10.50
C GLY A 720 40.04 16.57 9.48
N TYR A 721 40.65 15.61 8.78
CA TYR A 721 39.95 14.72 7.84
C TYR A 721 39.03 13.72 8.53
N VAL A 722 39.26 13.39 9.80
CA VAL A 722 38.33 12.57 10.61
C VAL A 722 37.19 13.42 11.18
N THR A 723 37.52 14.59 11.73
CA THR A 723 36.53 15.40 12.45
C THR A 723 35.50 16.04 11.50
N THR A 724 35.92 16.46 10.30
CA THR A 724 35.04 17.17 9.35
C THR A 724 33.88 16.29 8.84
N PRO A 725 34.10 15.04 8.36
CA PRO A 725 33.02 14.14 7.96
C PRO A 725 32.05 13.82 9.10
N ILE A 726 32.56 13.62 10.31
CA ILE A 726 31.72 13.38 11.50
C ILE A 726 30.81 14.58 11.79
N MET A 727 31.33 15.81 11.66
CA MET A 727 30.51 17.02 11.79
C MET A 727 29.45 17.12 10.69
N ARG A 728 29.82 16.79 9.45
CA ARG A 728 28.87 16.74 8.33
C ARG A 728 27.81 15.68 8.54
N LEU A 729 28.12 14.55 9.20
CA LEU A 729 27.16 13.50 9.53
C LEU A 729 26.05 14.01 10.45
N ALA A 730 26.34 14.90 11.40
CA ALA A 730 25.31 15.55 12.22
C ALA A 730 24.43 16.51 11.41
N GLN A 731 25.00 17.23 10.44
CA GLN A 731 24.22 18.04 9.51
C GLN A 731 23.35 17.17 8.59
N LEU A 732 23.89 16.04 8.10
CA LEU A 732 23.11 15.06 7.36
C LEU A 732 21.96 14.51 8.18
N TRP A 733 22.14 14.29 9.48
CA TRP A 733 21.06 13.86 10.35
C TRP A 733 19.93 14.90 10.40
N GLN A 734 20.26 16.20 10.45
CA GLN A 734 19.27 17.26 10.36
C GLN A 734 18.57 17.27 8.99
N ASN A 735 19.33 17.18 7.90
CA ASN A 735 18.77 17.12 6.54
C ASN A 735 17.88 15.89 6.35
N PHE A 736 18.25 14.75 6.94
CA PHE A 736 17.45 13.53 6.93
C PHE A 736 16.10 13.75 7.62
N GLN A 737 16.07 14.44 8.75
CA GLN A 737 14.81 14.78 9.43
C GLN A 737 13.92 15.70 8.60
N GLU A 738 14.54 16.63 7.90
CA GLU A 738 13.88 17.55 6.99
C GLU A 738 13.26 16.81 5.79
N THR A 739 14.03 15.89 5.19
CA THR A 739 13.59 14.99 4.12
C THR A 739 12.54 13.99 4.58
N ALA A 740 12.62 13.49 5.82
CA ALA A 740 11.60 12.59 6.36
C ALA A 740 10.22 13.27 6.47
N LEU A 741 10.18 14.57 6.79
CA LEU A 741 8.94 15.34 6.77
C LEU A 741 8.42 15.55 5.34
N SER A 742 9.31 15.82 4.40
CA SER A 742 8.98 15.91 2.97
C SER A 742 8.41 14.58 2.45
N LEU A 743 8.98 13.45 2.88
CA LEU A 743 8.53 12.11 2.56
C LEU A 743 7.12 11.84 3.10
N GLU A 744 6.82 12.18 4.36
CA GLU A 744 5.48 12.07 4.97
C GLU A 744 4.42 12.85 4.17
N ARG A 745 4.78 14.03 3.65
CA ARG A 745 3.86 14.88 2.86
C ARG A 745 3.63 14.37 1.45
N LEU A 746 4.67 13.82 0.82
CA LEU A 746 4.60 13.23 -0.51
C LEU A 746 3.89 11.86 -0.47
N ALA A 747 4.03 11.11 0.63
CA ALA A 747 3.30 9.87 0.88
C ALA A 747 1.78 10.07 0.73
N ASP A 748 1.24 11.21 1.16
CA ASP A 748 -0.20 11.50 1.01
C ASP A 748 -0.68 11.54 -0.45
N ILE A 749 0.22 11.80 -1.41
CA ILE A 749 -0.04 11.70 -2.84
C ILE A 749 0.16 10.26 -3.31
N VAL A 750 1.35 9.69 -3.06
CA VAL A 750 1.78 8.40 -3.63
C VAL A 750 1.06 7.18 -3.05
N ASP A 751 0.66 7.24 -1.77
CA ASP A 751 -0.10 6.17 -1.13
C ASP A 751 -1.60 6.28 -1.36
N HIS A 752 -2.06 7.35 -2.04
CA HIS A 752 -3.48 7.48 -2.34
C HIS A 752 -3.84 6.51 -3.48
N PRO A 753 -4.91 5.70 -3.35
CA PRO A 753 -5.29 4.75 -4.39
C PRO A 753 -5.62 5.46 -5.70
N GLU A 754 -5.23 4.82 -6.82
CA GLU A 754 -5.55 5.25 -8.19
C GLU A 754 -7.03 4.98 -8.50
N GLU A 755 -7.65 5.80 -9.35
CA GLU A 755 -9.05 5.70 -9.73
C GLU A 755 -9.39 4.38 -10.47
N ALA A 756 -8.42 3.82 -11.21
CA ALA A 756 -8.60 2.63 -12.04
C ALA A 756 -7.80 1.40 -11.52
N GLU A 757 -7.36 1.40 -10.25
CA GLU A 757 -6.56 0.28 -9.71
C GLU A 757 -7.35 -1.04 -9.71
N GLU A 758 -8.65 -0.98 -9.42
CA GLU A 758 -9.57 -2.12 -9.40
C GLU A 758 -10.02 -2.56 -10.81
N ASP A 759 -9.88 -1.69 -11.81
CA ASP A 759 -10.34 -1.91 -13.18
C ASP A 759 -9.41 -2.79 -14.02
N ARG A 760 -8.22 -3.16 -13.51
CA ARG A 760 -7.22 -3.96 -14.27
C ARG A 760 -7.76 -5.31 -14.74
N ASN A 761 -8.77 -5.84 -14.05
CA ASN A 761 -9.43 -7.10 -14.39
C ASN A 761 -10.81 -6.91 -15.05
N ASN A 762 -11.25 -5.66 -15.26
CA ASN A 762 -12.52 -5.37 -15.90
C ASN A 762 -12.41 -5.55 -17.40
N ILE A 763 -13.52 -5.90 -18.03
CA ILE A 763 -13.59 -5.97 -19.49
C ILE A 763 -13.56 -4.55 -20.08
N PRO A 764 -12.92 -4.34 -21.25
CA PRO A 764 -13.05 -3.08 -21.95
C PRO A 764 -14.52 -2.88 -22.36
N MET A 765 -15.02 -1.66 -22.21
CA MET A 765 -16.36 -1.28 -22.61
C MET A 765 -16.53 -1.50 -24.12
N PRO A 766 -17.51 -2.31 -24.56
CA PRO A 766 -17.84 -2.46 -25.97
C PRO A 766 -18.23 -1.12 -26.61
N ALA A 767 -18.34 -1.10 -27.95
CA ALA A 767 -18.84 0.06 -28.66
C ALA A 767 -20.24 0.43 -28.16
N ILE A 768 -20.37 1.64 -27.59
CA ILE A 768 -21.61 2.11 -26.99
C ILE A 768 -22.65 2.37 -28.08
N GLN A 769 -23.81 1.74 -27.97
CA GLN A 769 -25.01 2.03 -28.76
C GLN A 769 -25.79 3.20 -28.16
N GLY A 770 -25.76 3.34 -26.82
CA GLY A 770 -26.22 4.53 -26.12
C GLY A 770 -27.47 4.35 -25.27
N ARG A 771 -27.89 3.11 -24.97
CA ARG A 771 -28.95 2.85 -24.00
C ARG A 771 -28.41 3.05 -22.59
N VAL A 772 -29.07 3.87 -21.77
CA VAL A 772 -28.62 4.16 -20.40
C VAL A 772 -29.73 3.85 -19.41
N LYS A 773 -29.42 3.08 -18.37
CA LYS A 773 -30.37 2.72 -17.32
C LYS A 773 -29.79 2.98 -15.93
N TYR A 774 -30.49 3.78 -15.13
CA TYR A 774 -30.20 3.96 -13.71
C TYR A 774 -31.16 3.05 -12.93
N GLU A 775 -30.62 2.25 -12.01
CA GLU A 775 -31.43 1.36 -11.16
C GLU A 775 -31.22 1.72 -9.69
N ASN A 776 -32.23 2.39 -9.11
CA ASN A 776 -32.27 2.79 -7.69
C ASN A 776 -31.00 3.51 -7.21
N VAL A 777 -30.48 4.44 -8.01
CA VAL A 777 -29.20 5.10 -7.76
C VAL A 777 -29.31 6.11 -6.62
N ALA A 778 -28.49 5.91 -5.59
CA ALA A 778 -28.34 6.82 -4.46
C ALA A 778 -26.91 7.34 -4.38
N PHE A 779 -26.74 8.64 -4.11
CA PHE A 779 -25.42 9.24 -4.02
C PHE A 779 -25.38 10.44 -3.09
N ARG A 780 -24.25 10.59 -2.38
CA ARG A 780 -23.87 11.83 -1.69
C ARG A 780 -22.38 12.15 -1.81
N PHE A 781 -22.02 13.44 -1.78
CA PHE A 781 -20.62 13.87 -1.81
C PHE A 781 -19.86 13.64 -0.50
N LYS A 782 -20.55 13.75 0.64
CA LYS A 782 -19.99 13.52 1.99
C LYS A 782 -20.79 12.42 2.66
N ARG A 783 -20.10 11.38 3.20
CA ARG A 783 -20.72 10.25 3.91
C ARG A 783 -21.74 10.71 4.98
N THR A 784 -21.42 11.80 5.67
CA THR A 784 -22.34 12.50 6.57
C THR A 784 -22.97 13.70 5.85
N GLY A 785 -24.20 13.56 5.35
CA GLY A 785 -24.92 14.61 4.63
C GLY A 785 -26.19 14.09 3.93
N PRO A 786 -27.05 14.99 3.43
CA PRO A 786 -28.23 14.60 2.66
C PRO A 786 -27.82 13.94 1.34
N LEU A 787 -28.64 13.00 0.86
CA LEU A 787 -28.49 12.40 -0.47
C LEU A 787 -28.71 13.49 -1.54
N GLN A 788 -27.78 13.59 -2.48
CA GLN A 788 -27.94 14.44 -3.67
C GLN A 788 -28.74 13.73 -4.76
N LEU A 789 -28.65 12.40 -4.82
CA LEU A 789 -29.56 11.56 -5.59
C LEU A 789 -30.19 10.52 -4.67
N ASN A 790 -31.50 10.36 -4.75
CA ASN A 790 -32.28 9.52 -3.84
C ASN A 790 -33.12 8.51 -4.62
N GLY A 791 -32.57 7.31 -4.84
CA GLY A 791 -33.28 6.20 -5.47
C GLY A 791 -33.66 6.44 -6.93
N VAL A 792 -32.81 7.14 -7.69
CA VAL A 792 -33.10 7.50 -9.08
C VAL A 792 -33.16 6.25 -9.95
N THR A 793 -34.31 6.05 -10.61
CA THR A 793 -34.53 4.97 -11.58
C THR A 793 -35.05 5.58 -12.88
N LEU A 794 -34.32 5.38 -13.97
CA LEU A 794 -34.68 5.92 -15.28
C LEU A 794 -34.09 5.05 -16.39
N GLU A 795 -34.66 5.16 -17.58
CA GLU A 795 -34.16 4.52 -18.79
C GLU A 795 -34.19 5.50 -19.97
N VAL A 796 -33.10 5.54 -20.73
CA VAL A 796 -32.89 6.38 -21.92
C VAL A 796 -32.57 5.45 -23.07
N GLU A 797 -33.34 5.57 -24.15
CA GLU A 797 -33.16 4.78 -25.37
C GLU A 797 -31.98 5.31 -26.22
N PRO A 798 -31.31 4.45 -27.00
CA PRO A 798 -30.24 4.86 -27.92
C PRO A 798 -30.65 6.00 -28.86
N GLY A 799 -29.73 6.94 -29.13
CA GLY A 799 -29.93 8.01 -30.10
C GLY A 799 -30.88 9.13 -29.66
N THR A 800 -31.32 9.13 -28.40
CA THR A 800 -32.26 10.14 -27.91
C THR A 800 -31.55 11.41 -27.43
N PHE A 801 -32.11 12.57 -27.79
CA PHE A 801 -31.72 13.85 -27.22
C PHE A 801 -32.51 14.09 -25.91
N THR A 802 -31.88 13.79 -24.78
CA THR A 802 -32.46 13.89 -23.44
C THR A 802 -32.09 15.21 -22.78
N ALA A 803 -33.08 16.06 -22.50
CA ALA A 803 -32.91 17.28 -21.73
C ALA A 803 -33.16 17.04 -20.24
N VAL A 804 -32.27 17.52 -19.38
CA VAL A 804 -32.37 17.40 -17.92
C VAL A 804 -32.58 18.78 -17.30
N VAL A 805 -33.72 18.97 -16.64
CA VAL A 805 -34.16 20.26 -16.08
C VAL A 805 -34.55 20.15 -14.62
N GLY A 806 -34.56 21.29 -13.93
CA GLY A 806 -34.80 21.36 -12.49
C GLY A 806 -34.17 22.59 -11.87
N GLN A 807 -34.57 22.92 -10.66
CA GLN A 807 -33.98 24.05 -9.91
C GLN A 807 -32.50 23.83 -9.60
N SER A 808 -31.79 24.90 -9.23
CA SER A 808 -30.41 24.78 -8.77
C SER A 808 -30.35 23.88 -7.52
N GLY A 809 -29.38 22.97 -7.47
CA GLY A 809 -29.27 21.99 -6.38
C GLY A 809 -30.15 20.74 -6.51
N ALA A 810 -30.95 20.59 -7.57
CA ALA A 810 -31.83 19.41 -7.76
C ALA A 810 -31.09 18.08 -8.07
N GLY A 811 -29.77 18.10 -8.26
CA GLY A 811 -28.96 16.90 -8.54
C GLY A 811 -28.60 16.67 -10.02
N LYS A 812 -28.92 17.59 -10.93
CA LYS A 812 -28.69 17.46 -12.39
C LYS A 812 -27.23 17.14 -12.76
N SER A 813 -26.31 18.01 -12.36
CA SER A 813 -24.86 17.82 -12.58
C SER A 813 -24.32 16.59 -11.86
N THR A 814 -24.94 16.17 -10.75
CA THR A 814 -24.56 14.94 -10.04
C THR A 814 -24.93 13.71 -10.85
N LEU A 815 -26.12 13.68 -11.46
CA LEU A 815 -26.59 12.59 -12.31
C LEU A 815 -25.66 12.35 -13.50
N THR A 816 -25.20 13.43 -14.15
CA THR A 816 -24.30 13.37 -15.31
C THR A 816 -22.83 13.11 -14.94
N LYS A 817 -22.39 13.49 -13.74
CA LYS A 817 -21.06 13.11 -13.24
C LYS A 817 -20.94 11.62 -12.90
N LEU A 818 -22.05 10.97 -12.54
CA LEU A 818 -22.06 9.53 -12.27
C LEU A 818 -21.98 8.67 -13.54
N ILE A 819 -22.66 9.05 -14.64
CA ILE A 819 -22.60 8.27 -15.90
C ILE A 819 -21.20 8.26 -16.52
N SER A 820 -20.44 9.33 -16.35
CA SER A 820 -19.03 9.43 -16.77
C SER A 820 -18.05 8.79 -15.76
N ARG A 821 -18.60 8.14 -14.71
CA ARG A 821 -17.86 7.52 -13.60
C ARG A 821 -16.80 8.45 -13.03
N LEU A 822 -17.10 9.75 -12.91
CA LEU A 822 -16.28 10.71 -12.13
C LEU A 822 -16.50 10.52 -10.62
N TYR A 823 -17.62 9.88 -10.28
CA TYR A 823 -18.03 9.49 -8.96
C TYR A 823 -18.67 8.11 -9.04
N GLU A 824 -18.61 7.38 -7.93
CA GLU A 824 -19.29 6.09 -7.79
C GLU A 824 -20.57 6.26 -6.96
N PRO A 825 -21.67 5.59 -7.34
CA PRO A 825 -22.91 5.60 -6.57
C PRO A 825 -22.72 4.91 -5.21
N GLU A 826 -23.40 5.39 -4.17
CA GLU A 826 -23.40 4.78 -2.84
C GLU A 826 -24.33 3.56 -2.78
N GLY A 827 -25.40 3.57 -3.59
CA GLY A 827 -26.33 2.46 -3.76
C GLY A 827 -26.94 2.47 -5.15
N GLY A 828 -27.46 1.31 -5.58
CA GLY A 828 -27.94 1.10 -6.94
C GLY A 828 -26.83 0.86 -7.95
N ARG A 829 -27.16 0.90 -9.24
CA ARG A 829 -26.19 0.73 -10.34
C ARG A 829 -26.60 1.50 -11.58
N ILE A 830 -25.63 1.80 -12.43
CA ILE A 830 -25.83 2.47 -13.72
C ILE A 830 -25.35 1.50 -14.80
N LEU A 831 -26.21 1.25 -15.78
CA LEU A 831 -25.97 0.34 -16.88
C LEU A 831 -25.91 1.14 -18.19
N ILE A 832 -24.89 0.90 -19.00
CA ILE A 832 -24.84 1.36 -20.40
C ILE A 832 -24.88 0.13 -21.30
N ASP A 833 -25.88 0.05 -22.17
CA ASP A 833 -26.13 -1.09 -23.05
C ASP A 833 -26.17 -2.45 -22.33
N GLY A 834 -26.62 -2.45 -21.07
CA GLY A 834 -26.69 -3.62 -20.20
C GLY A 834 -25.41 -3.94 -19.41
N TYR A 835 -24.32 -3.21 -19.63
CA TYR A 835 -23.08 -3.34 -18.87
C TYR A 835 -23.04 -2.36 -17.70
N ASP A 836 -22.72 -2.86 -16.51
CA ASP A 836 -22.53 -2.03 -15.31
C ASP A 836 -21.25 -1.20 -15.46
N ILE A 837 -21.36 0.13 -15.33
CA ILE A 837 -20.23 1.04 -15.51
C ILE A 837 -19.10 0.80 -14.50
N ASN A 838 -19.40 0.20 -13.34
CA ASN A 838 -18.42 -0.15 -12.32
C ASN A 838 -17.67 -1.46 -12.63
N ARG A 839 -18.09 -2.21 -13.65
CA ARG A 839 -17.49 -3.51 -14.05
C ARG A 839 -16.77 -3.46 -15.39
N VAL A 840 -16.63 -2.28 -15.98
CA VAL A 840 -15.91 -2.05 -17.22
C VAL A 840 -14.69 -1.18 -16.96
N GLU A 841 -13.70 -1.25 -17.85
CA GLU A 841 -12.49 -0.44 -17.76
C GLU A 841 -12.81 1.05 -17.96
N LEU A 842 -12.47 1.90 -16.97
CA LEU A 842 -12.79 3.33 -16.97
C LEU A 842 -12.31 4.11 -18.21
N TYR A 843 -11.10 3.83 -18.71
CA TYR A 843 -10.55 4.54 -19.87
C TYR A 843 -11.33 4.23 -21.15
N SER A 844 -11.71 2.96 -21.33
CA SER A 844 -12.53 2.53 -22.47
C SER A 844 -13.93 3.15 -22.47
N LEU A 845 -14.50 3.38 -21.28
CA LEU A 845 -15.77 4.07 -21.08
C LEU A 845 -15.64 5.57 -21.41
N ARG A 846 -14.69 6.27 -20.78
CA ARG A 846 -14.51 7.72 -20.96
C ARG A 846 -14.07 8.11 -22.37
N ARG A 847 -13.38 7.23 -23.10
CA ARG A 847 -13.03 7.48 -24.51
C ARG A 847 -14.27 7.61 -25.40
N GLN A 848 -15.35 6.92 -25.06
CA GLN A 848 -16.60 6.89 -25.84
C GLN A 848 -17.64 7.91 -25.38
N ILE A 849 -17.46 8.52 -24.20
CA ILE A 849 -18.34 9.56 -23.65
C ILE A 849 -17.66 10.92 -23.76
N GLY A 850 -18.27 11.85 -24.50
CA GLY A 850 -17.85 13.25 -24.53
C GLY A 850 -18.50 14.00 -23.38
N VAL A 851 -17.73 14.81 -22.66
CA VAL A 851 -18.24 15.61 -21.53
C VAL A 851 -17.87 17.08 -21.72
N VAL A 852 -18.87 17.94 -21.73
CA VAL A 852 -18.69 19.40 -21.65
C VAL A 852 -19.09 19.87 -20.25
N PRO A 853 -18.12 20.21 -19.38
CA PRO A 853 -18.41 20.67 -18.02
C PRO A 853 -18.94 22.11 -18.02
N GLN A 854 -19.60 22.49 -16.92
CA GLN A 854 -20.11 23.85 -16.70
C GLN A 854 -19.00 24.91 -16.77
N ASP A 855 -17.90 24.69 -16.05
CA ASP A 855 -16.72 25.55 -16.07
C ASP A 855 -15.71 25.08 -17.10
N THR A 856 -15.76 25.68 -18.30
CA THR A 856 -14.86 25.32 -19.40
C THR A 856 -13.47 25.95 -19.24
N LEU A 857 -12.44 25.10 -19.16
CA LEU A 857 -11.04 25.50 -19.16
C LEU A 857 -10.42 25.34 -20.55
N LEU A 858 -9.72 26.39 -21.01
CA LEU A 858 -8.81 26.31 -22.14
C LEU A 858 -7.36 26.25 -21.63
N PHE A 859 -6.57 25.38 -22.24
CA PHE A 859 -5.15 25.26 -21.95
C PHE A 859 -4.37 26.31 -22.73
N GLU A 860 -3.17 26.63 -22.25
CA GLU A 860 -2.26 27.51 -22.97
C GLU A 860 -1.92 26.91 -24.35
N GLY A 861 -2.12 27.68 -25.42
CA GLY A 861 -2.03 27.20 -26.79
C GLY A 861 -2.77 28.11 -27.76
N SER A 862 -2.86 27.71 -29.02
CA SER A 862 -3.76 28.33 -30.00
C SER A 862 -5.20 27.85 -29.82
N VAL A 863 -6.15 28.51 -30.50
CA VAL A 863 -7.53 28.02 -30.61
C VAL A 863 -7.56 26.64 -31.24
N MET A 864 -6.77 26.43 -32.31
CA MET A 864 -6.63 25.14 -32.99
C MET A 864 -6.17 24.04 -32.03
N ASP A 865 -5.08 24.29 -31.28
CA ASP A 865 -4.54 23.34 -30.30
C ASP A 865 -5.60 22.97 -29.25
N ASN A 866 -6.40 23.95 -28.84
CA ASN A 866 -7.47 23.74 -27.86
C ASN A 866 -8.66 22.95 -28.39
N ILE A 867 -8.97 23.03 -29.68
CA ILE A 867 -10.02 22.20 -30.32
C ILE A 867 -9.49 20.79 -30.53
N ALA A 868 -8.24 20.64 -31.00
CA ALA A 868 -7.59 19.38 -31.32
C ALA A 868 -7.07 18.58 -30.09
N LEU A 869 -7.31 19.01 -28.86
CA LEU A 869 -6.77 18.34 -27.66
C LEU A 869 -7.12 16.85 -27.55
N THR A 870 -8.32 16.47 -28.00
CA THR A 870 -8.81 15.07 -27.95
C THR A 870 -8.35 14.25 -29.14
N ASN A 871 -7.95 14.91 -30.23
CA ASN A 871 -7.43 14.29 -31.44
C ASN A 871 -6.38 15.21 -32.10
N PRO A 872 -5.11 15.15 -31.65
CA PRO A 872 -4.05 16.04 -32.13
C PRO A 872 -3.73 15.89 -33.63
N ASP A 873 -4.06 14.73 -34.21
CA ASP A 873 -3.83 14.40 -35.61
C ASP A 873 -5.02 14.80 -36.53
N ALA A 874 -6.06 15.45 -35.98
CA ALA A 874 -7.23 15.88 -36.73
C ALA A 874 -6.86 16.86 -37.85
N THR A 875 -7.50 16.70 -39.02
CA THR A 875 -7.24 17.61 -40.13
C THR A 875 -7.88 18.99 -39.90
N THR A 876 -7.37 20.02 -40.57
CA THR A 876 -7.93 21.37 -40.47
C THR A 876 -9.41 21.39 -40.84
N GLU A 877 -9.82 20.60 -41.82
CA GLU A 877 -11.22 20.47 -42.25
C GLU A 877 -12.10 19.89 -41.15
N GLU A 878 -11.64 18.87 -40.43
CA GLU A 878 -12.36 18.28 -39.28
C GLU A 878 -12.51 19.30 -38.14
N ILE A 879 -11.44 20.05 -37.85
CA ILE A 879 -11.45 21.12 -36.85
C ILE A 879 -12.44 22.22 -37.23
N ILE A 880 -12.48 22.62 -38.51
CA ILE A 880 -13.44 23.63 -39.00
C ILE A 880 -14.87 23.09 -38.91
N ALA A 881 -15.12 21.85 -39.31
CA ALA A 881 -16.45 21.24 -39.23
C ALA A 881 -16.96 21.19 -37.78
N ALA A 882 -16.11 20.75 -36.83
CA ALA A 882 -16.45 20.74 -35.41
C ALA A 882 -16.73 22.16 -34.88
N ALA A 883 -15.94 23.16 -35.31
CA ALA A 883 -16.16 24.56 -34.96
C ALA A 883 -17.44 25.14 -35.56
N GLN A 884 -17.87 24.71 -36.76
CA GLN A 884 -19.12 25.14 -37.36
C GLN A 884 -20.33 24.58 -36.59
N ILE A 885 -20.30 23.30 -36.21
CA ILE A 885 -21.35 22.69 -35.39
C ILE A 885 -21.49 23.43 -34.05
N ALA A 886 -20.37 23.81 -33.44
CA ALA A 886 -20.34 24.60 -32.19
C ALA A 886 -20.64 26.10 -32.36
N ALA A 887 -21.03 26.56 -33.56
CA ALA A 887 -21.21 27.97 -33.91
C ALA A 887 -19.99 28.85 -33.54
N ALA A 888 -18.79 28.26 -33.61
CA ALA A 888 -17.53 28.87 -33.21
C ALA A 888 -16.76 29.49 -34.39
N HIS A 889 -16.94 28.96 -35.60
CA HIS A 889 -16.14 29.32 -36.76
C HIS A 889 -16.10 30.83 -37.04
N GLU A 890 -17.26 31.49 -37.06
CA GLU A 890 -17.34 32.92 -37.39
C GLU A 890 -16.56 33.80 -36.42
N PHE A 891 -16.70 33.58 -35.11
CA PHE A 891 -15.95 34.38 -34.14
C PHE A 891 -14.46 34.03 -34.18
N ILE A 892 -14.10 32.77 -34.42
CA ILE A 892 -12.69 32.37 -34.53
C ILE A 892 -12.06 33.14 -35.69
N MET A 893 -12.72 33.22 -36.85
CA MET A 893 -12.24 33.98 -38.00
C MET A 893 -12.19 35.50 -37.77
N SER A 894 -12.96 36.02 -36.82
CA SER A 894 -12.86 37.43 -36.40
C SER A 894 -11.66 37.73 -35.50
N LEU A 895 -10.99 36.71 -34.94
CA LEU A 895 -9.80 36.89 -34.12
C LEU A 895 -8.59 37.28 -34.99
N PRO A 896 -7.60 38.02 -34.46
CA PRO A 896 -6.48 38.54 -35.25
C PRO A 896 -5.71 37.50 -36.07
N ASN A 897 -5.55 36.27 -35.55
CA ASN A 897 -4.85 35.17 -36.21
C ASN A 897 -5.76 33.96 -36.49
N GLY A 898 -7.08 34.15 -36.50
CA GLY A 898 -8.02 33.04 -36.71
C GLY A 898 -7.82 31.90 -35.69
N TYR A 899 -7.73 30.67 -36.21
CA TYR A 899 -7.44 29.46 -35.44
C TYR A 899 -6.06 29.46 -34.75
N ASN A 900 -5.11 30.26 -35.23
CA ASN A 900 -3.77 30.38 -34.63
C ASN A 900 -3.71 31.42 -33.49
N THR A 901 -4.81 32.11 -33.18
CA THR A 901 -4.86 33.03 -32.04
C THR A 901 -4.54 32.29 -30.74
N LYS A 902 -3.59 32.83 -29.97
CA LYS A 902 -3.25 32.31 -28.64
C LYS A 902 -4.32 32.70 -27.63
N VAL A 903 -4.84 31.73 -26.88
CA VAL A 903 -5.96 31.95 -25.94
C VAL A 903 -5.52 32.46 -24.55
N GLY A 904 -4.24 32.33 -24.22
CA GLY A 904 -3.68 32.68 -22.91
C GLY A 904 -4.05 31.70 -21.79
N GLU A 905 -3.51 31.93 -20.59
CA GLU A 905 -3.77 31.07 -19.43
C GLU A 905 -5.27 31.02 -19.10
N ARG A 906 -5.84 29.82 -18.97
CA ARG A 906 -7.28 29.60 -18.73
C ARG A 906 -8.20 30.29 -19.75
N GLY A 907 -7.69 30.59 -20.95
CA GLY A 907 -8.43 31.30 -21.99
C GLY A 907 -8.72 32.76 -21.68
N SER A 908 -7.85 33.45 -20.91
CA SER A 908 -8.06 34.84 -20.47
C SER A 908 -8.30 35.84 -21.60
N ALA A 909 -7.90 35.53 -22.84
CA ALA A 909 -8.10 36.38 -24.01
C ALA A 909 -9.53 36.27 -24.63
N LEU A 910 -10.35 35.35 -24.15
CA LEU A 910 -11.65 35.03 -24.74
C LEU A 910 -12.81 35.26 -23.76
N SER A 911 -13.99 35.60 -24.28
CA SER A 911 -15.20 35.73 -23.48
C SER A 911 -15.70 34.37 -22.98
N GLY A 912 -16.56 34.36 -21.95
CA GLY A 912 -17.15 33.13 -21.40
C GLY A 912 -17.82 32.26 -22.48
N GLY A 913 -18.70 32.85 -23.30
CA GLY A 913 -19.37 32.15 -24.39
C GLY A 913 -18.43 31.69 -25.51
N GLN A 914 -17.33 32.40 -25.78
CA GLN A 914 -16.31 31.94 -26.73
C GLN A 914 -15.56 30.70 -26.22
N ARG A 915 -15.19 30.68 -24.93
CA ARG A 915 -14.55 29.51 -24.30
C ARG A 915 -15.46 28.28 -24.31
N GLN A 916 -16.75 28.46 -24.01
CA GLN A 916 -17.74 27.39 -24.08
C GLN A 916 -17.85 26.81 -25.48
N ARG A 917 -17.96 27.64 -26.52
CA ARG A 917 -18.02 27.18 -27.91
C ARG A 917 -16.77 26.39 -28.34
N ILE A 918 -15.58 26.80 -27.90
CA ILE A 918 -14.34 26.04 -28.16
C ILE A 918 -14.36 24.69 -27.44
N ALA A 919 -14.85 24.63 -26.20
CA ALA A 919 -14.97 23.37 -25.46
C ALA A 919 -16.01 22.42 -26.09
N ILE A 920 -17.12 22.96 -26.61
CA ILE A 920 -18.11 22.21 -27.37
C ILE A 920 -17.47 21.66 -28.66
N ALA A 921 -16.77 22.49 -29.43
CA ALA A 921 -16.05 22.05 -30.64
C ALA A 921 -15.03 20.94 -30.35
N ARG A 922 -14.24 21.07 -29.28
CA ARG A 922 -13.30 20.03 -28.80
C ARG A 922 -13.98 18.68 -28.55
N THR A 923 -15.17 18.72 -27.98
CA THR A 923 -15.91 17.51 -27.62
C THR A 923 -16.61 16.90 -28.84
N ILE A 924 -17.07 17.72 -29.79
CA ILE A 924 -17.61 17.24 -31.07
C ILE A 924 -16.50 16.56 -31.90
N LEU A 925 -15.30 17.13 -31.93
CA LEU A 925 -14.16 16.58 -32.66
C LEU A 925 -13.76 15.17 -32.17
N GLN A 926 -13.97 14.87 -30.89
CA GLN A 926 -13.76 13.53 -30.33
C GLN A 926 -14.68 12.46 -30.97
N GLN A 927 -15.80 12.87 -31.59
CA GLN A 927 -16.83 12.00 -32.11
C GLN A 927 -17.30 10.94 -31.08
N PRO A 928 -17.79 11.35 -29.90
CA PRO A 928 -18.19 10.42 -28.84
C PRO A 928 -19.54 9.73 -29.12
N ALA A 929 -19.67 8.45 -28.77
CA ALA A 929 -20.92 7.69 -28.92
C ALA A 929 -22.06 8.22 -28.03
N MET A 930 -21.70 8.82 -26.89
CA MET A 930 -22.63 9.57 -26.04
C MET A 930 -22.05 10.92 -25.68
N LEU A 931 -22.90 11.93 -25.56
CA LEU A 931 -22.50 13.28 -25.19
C LEU A 931 -23.21 13.75 -23.93
N VAL A 932 -22.46 14.31 -23.00
CA VAL A 932 -22.95 14.87 -21.74
C VAL A 932 -22.58 16.35 -21.68
N MET A 933 -23.57 17.22 -21.56
CA MET A 933 -23.39 18.67 -21.49
C MET A 933 -24.01 19.21 -20.19
N ASP A 934 -23.19 19.76 -19.31
CA ASP A 934 -23.59 20.30 -18.02
C ASP A 934 -23.63 21.83 -18.06
N GLU A 935 -24.78 22.43 -18.36
CA GLU A 935 -24.96 23.89 -18.49
C GLU A 935 -23.94 24.56 -19.43
N ALA A 936 -23.47 23.81 -20.43
CA ALA A 936 -22.41 24.20 -21.36
C ALA A 936 -22.77 25.40 -22.25
N THR A 937 -24.05 25.80 -22.29
CA THR A 937 -24.56 26.93 -23.07
C THR A 937 -24.92 28.16 -22.24
N SER A 938 -24.70 28.11 -20.93
CA SER A 938 -25.16 29.13 -19.97
C SER A 938 -24.59 30.53 -20.21
N ALA A 939 -23.38 30.65 -20.76
CA ALA A 939 -22.71 31.92 -21.04
C ALA A 939 -22.92 32.41 -22.49
N LEU A 940 -23.72 31.71 -23.29
CA LEU A 940 -24.11 32.16 -24.63
C LEU A 940 -25.36 33.04 -24.57
N ASP A 941 -25.49 33.91 -25.55
CA ASP A 941 -26.75 34.59 -25.88
C ASP A 941 -27.79 33.60 -26.42
N TYR A 942 -29.06 33.99 -26.33
CA TYR A 942 -30.19 33.12 -26.69
C TYR A 942 -30.14 32.65 -28.16
N SER A 943 -29.74 33.54 -29.09
CA SER A 943 -29.62 33.20 -30.51
C SER A 943 -28.55 32.14 -30.77
N THR A 944 -27.32 32.35 -30.26
CA THR A 944 -26.24 31.38 -30.48
C THR A 944 -26.49 30.06 -29.76
N GLU A 945 -27.11 30.07 -28.57
CA GLU A 945 -27.50 28.82 -27.90
C GLU A 945 -28.52 28.02 -28.71
N HIS A 946 -29.54 28.68 -29.25
CA HIS A 946 -30.53 28.02 -30.08
C HIS A 946 -29.90 27.44 -31.36
N GLU A 947 -28.96 28.16 -31.96
CA GLU A 947 -28.20 27.68 -33.11
C GLU A 947 -27.36 26.45 -32.76
N VAL A 948 -26.60 26.50 -31.67
CA VAL A 948 -25.78 25.37 -31.19
C VAL A 948 -26.64 24.15 -30.87
N SER A 949 -27.76 24.33 -30.16
CA SER A 949 -28.69 23.24 -29.84
C SER A 949 -29.24 22.56 -31.10
N ARG A 950 -29.65 23.36 -32.10
CA ARG A 950 -30.11 22.85 -33.40
C ARG A 950 -29.02 22.08 -34.13
N ASN A 951 -27.83 22.67 -34.25
CA ASN A 951 -26.69 22.05 -34.94
C ASN A 951 -26.27 20.74 -34.26
N LEU A 952 -26.27 20.70 -32.92
CA LEU A 952 -25.97 19.50 -32.15
C LEU A 952 -27.02 18.42 -32.37
N LYS A 953 -28.32 18.76 -32.33
CA LYS A 953 -29.40 17.80 -32.60
C LYS A 953 -29.27 17.20 -34.00
N GLU A 954 -28.88 18.00 -35.00
CA GLU A 954 -28.70 17.51 -36.37
C GLU A 954 -27.42 16.68 -36.55
N ALA A 955 -26.30 17.12 -35.99
CA ALA A 955 -25.02 16.43 -36.12
C ALA A 955 -24.95 15.12 -35.32
N LEU A 956 -25.76 14.99 -34.25
CA LEU A 956 -25.72 13.88 -33.31
C LEU A 956 -27.00 13.04 -33.30
N ARG A 957 -27.79 13.02 -34.39
CA ARG A 957 -29.09 12.31 -34.47
C ARG A 957 -29.04 10.83 -34.07
N ASP A 958 -27.92 10.15 -34.31
CA ASP A 958 -27.76 8.72 -34.01
C ASP A 958 -26.99 8.47 -32.68
N ARG A 959 -26.84 9.50 -31.84
CA ARG A 959 -26.06 9.45 -30.60
C ARG A 959 -26.88 9.92 -29.41
N THR A 960 -26.72 9.27 -28.27
CA THR A 960 -27.44 9.65 -27.05
C THR A 960 -26.82 10.92 -26.44
N VAL A 961 -27.65 11.93 -26.19
CA VAL A 961 -27.21 13.23 -25.65
C VAL A 961 -27.92 13.53 -24.34
N PHE A 962 -27.17 13.83 -23.29
CA PHE A 962 -27.67 14.42 -22.05
C PHE A 962 -27.37 15.91 -22.04
N PHE A 963 -28.42 16.74 -22.14
CA PHE A 963 -28.30 18.20 -22.19
C PHE A 963 -28.93 18.83 -20.94
N ILE A 964 -28.10 19.29 -20.02
CA ILE A 964 -28.54 20.07 -18.85
C ILE A 964 -28.58 21.55 -19.24
N THR A 965 -29.73 22.18 -19.08
CA THR A 965 -29.86 23.64 -19.21
C THR A 965 -30.84 24.19 -18.18
N HIS A 966 -30.67 25.46 -17.85
CA HIS A 966 -31.67 26.23 -17.13
C HIS A 966 -32.61 26.98 -18.07
N ARG A 967 -32.37 27.00 -19.39
CA ARG A 967 -33.18 27.75 -20.36
C ARG A 967 -34.16 26.83 -21.05
N LEU A 968 -35.41 26.86 -20.61
CA LEU A 968 -36.42 25.90 -21.07
C LEU A 968 -36.81 26.08 -22.55
N GLY A 969 -36.59 27.26 -23.12
CA GLY A 969 -36.85 27.53 -24.53
C GLY A 969 -36.00 26.69 -25.50
N THR A 970 -34.78 26.31 -25.10
CA THR A 970 -33.81 25.63 -25.98
C THR A 970 -33.99 24.12 -26.03
N ILE A 971 -34.84 23.57 -25.17
CA ILE A 971 -35.14 22.14 -25.05
C ILE A 971 -36.56 21.76 -25.47
N LYS A 972 -37.33 22.69 -26.04
CA LYS A 972 -38.67 22.39 -26.57
C LYS A 972 -38.66 21.25 -27.57
N ASN A 973 -37.58 21.17 -28.34
CA ASN A 973 -37.37 20.15 -29.37
C ASN A 973 -36.60 18.93 -28.83
N ALA A 974 -36.41 18.77 -27.52
CA ALA A 974 -35.81 17.56 -26.97
C ALA A 974 -36.75 16.36 -27.16
N ASP A 975 -36.19 15.18 -27.41
CA ASP A 975 -37.01 13.98 -27.62
C ASP A 975 -37.57 13.48 -26.29
N VAL A 976 -36.81 13.65 -25.20
CA VAL A 976 -37.23 13.37 -23.82
C VAL A 976 -36.78 14.51 -22.91
N ILE A 977 -37.67 14.99 -22.05
CA ILE A 977 -37.38 15.95 -20.99
C ILE A 977 -37.54 15.25 -19.65
N MET A 978 -36.51 15.35 -18.80
CA MET A 978 -36.49 14.82 -17.43
C MET A 978 -36.49 15.97 -16.44
N MET A 979 -37.55 16.07 -15.64
CA MET A 979 -37.66 17.06 -14.58
C MET A 979 -37.17 16.46 -13.26
N MET A 980 -36.10 17.02 -12.71
CA MET A 980 -35.53 16.66 -11.42
C MET A 980 -35.98 17.64 -10.32
N ASP A 981 -36.36 17.09 -9.17
CA ASP A 981 -36.59 17.83 -7.95
C ASP A 981 -36.06 17.06 -6.73
N ALA A 982 -35.42 17.77 -5.81
CA ALA A 982 -34.84 17.23 -4.57
C ALA A 982 -34.05 15.90 -4.71
N GLY A 983 -33.29 15.73 -5.80
CA GLY A 983 -32.48 14.52 -6.04
C GLY A 983 -33.26 13.32 -6.59
N SER A 984 -34.49 13.51 -7.05
CA SER A 984 -35.34 12.50 -7.67
C SER A 984 -35.89 12.99 -9.01
N ILE A 985 -36.30 12.07 -9.88
CA ILE A 985 -37.00 12.40 -11.14
C ILE A 985 -38.50 12.42 -10.84
N VAL A 986 -39.13 13.57 -11.05
CA VAL A 986 -40.54 13.77 -10.75
C VAL A 986 -41.44 13.62 -11.97
N GLU A 987 -40.95 14.04 -13.15
CA GLU A 987 -41.69 13.98 -14.41
C GLU A 987 -40.75 13.63 -15.58
N GLN A 988 -41.28 12.88 -16.55
CA GLN A 988 -40.58 12.49 -17.77
C GLN A 988 -41.58 12.47 -18.93
N GLY A 989 -41.20 13.04 -20.07
CA GLY A 989 -42.02 13.04 -21.29
C GLY A 989 -41.53 14.05 -22.32
N THR A 990 -42.30 14.23 -23.40
CA THR A 990 -42.06 15.32 -24.36
C THR A 990 -42.52 16.67 -23.79
N HIS A 991 -42.09 17.77 -24.42
CA HIS A 991 -42.54 19.11 -24.02
C HIS A 991 -44.08 19.22 -23.98
N GLU A 992 -44.76 18.72 -25.01
CA GLU A 992 -46.21 18.79 -25.13
C GLU A 992 -46.92 17.98 -24.03
N GLU A 993 -46.43 16.78 -23.75
CA GLU A 993 -46.95 15.90 -22.68
C GLU A 993 -46.79 16.55 -21.30
N LEU A 994 -45.61 17.07 -20.99
CA LEU A 994 -45.33 17.70 -19.69
C LEU A 994 -46.10 19.00 -19.50
N MET A 995 -46.30 19.79 -20.56
CA MET A 995 -47.15 20.97 -20.53
C MET A 995 -48.63 20.62 -20.31
N ALA A 996 -49.10 19.52 -20.92
CA ALA A 996 -50.47 19.02 -20.74
C ALA A 996 -50.71 18.49 -19.31
N MET A 997 -49.71 17.86 -18.70
CA MET A 997 -49.78 17.37 -17.31
C MET A 997 -49.92 18.48 -16.26
N LYS A 998 -49.56 19.74 -16.61
CA LYS A 998 -49.57 20.89 -15.69
C LYS A 998 -48.85 20.63 -14.37
N GLY A 999 -47.79 19.83 -14.44
CA GLY A 999 -46.94 19.49 -13.30
C GLY A 999 -45.86 20.53 -12.99
N ARG A 1000 -44.82 20.13 -12.27
CA ARG A 1000 -43.64 20.91 -11.89
C ARG A 1000 -42.94 21.52 -13.11
N TYR A 1001 -42.85 20.79 -14.22
CA TYR A 1001 -42.27 21.32 -15.46
C TYR A 1001 -43.06 22.53 -15.98
N TYR A 1002 -44.40 22.43 -16.03
CA TYR A 1002 -45.27 23.51 -16.48
C TYR A 1002 -45.10 24.77 -15.62
N TYR A 1003 -45.06 24.62 -14.29
CA TYR A 1003 -44.84 25.76 -13.38
C TYR A 1003 -43.47 26.42 -13.61
N LEU A 1004 -42.41 25.62 -13.77
CA LEU A 1004 -41.06 26.12 -14.06
C LEU A 1004 -41.03 26.87 -15.41
N TYR A 1005 -41.72 26.33 -16.41
CA TYR A 1005 -41.83 26.90 -17.75
C TYR A 1005 -42.55 28.26 -17.73
N GLN A 1006 -43.73 28.34 -17.10
CA GLN A 1006 -44.46 29.60 -16.96
C GLN A 1006 -43.68 30.66 -16.18
N GLN A 1007 -42.97 30.24 -15.12
CA GLN A 1007 -42.17 31.17 -14.34
C GLN A 1007 -41.07 31.82 -15.19
N GLN A 1008 -40.38 31.04 -16.03
CA GLN A 1008 -39.38 31.58 -16.96
C GLN A 1008 -39.98 32.43 -18.07
N GLU A 1009 -41.10 32.01 -18.64
CA GLU A 1009 -41.79 32.77 -19.70
C GLU A 1009 -42.35 34.10 -19.19
N SER A 1010 -42.66 34.20 -17.89
CA SER A 1010 -43.09 35.44 -17.24
C SER A 1010 -41.94 36.38 -16.82
N SER A 1011 -40.70 35.90 -16.83
CA SER A 1011 -39.50 36.66 -16.42
C SER A 1011 -38.58 37.06 -17.57
N VAL A 1012 -38.91 36.62 -18.80
CA VAL A 1012 -38.43 37.16 -20.08
C VAL A 1012 -39.43 38.21 -20.55
#